data_AF-A0A3B0K3U9-F1
#
_entry.id   AF-A0A3B0K3U9-F1
#
_cell.length_a   1.000
_cell.length_b   1.000
_cell.length_c   1.000
_cell.angle_alpha   90.00
_cell.angle_beta   90.00
_cell.angle_gamma   90.00
#
_symmetry.space_group_name_H-M   'P 1'
#
loop_
_entity.id
_entity.type
_entity.pdbx_description
1 polymer ?
#
loop_
_entity_poly.entity_id
_entity_poly.type
_entity_poly.pdbx_seq_one_letter_code
_entity_poly.pdbx_strand_id
1 'polypeptide(L)'
;MALAFKKAHGSIVETVDGAPPLKKLRLQTLTAKAKPVERKLQVLAQLDPYLGAATVVAGAGAVGGAKITPAAVPLAVPLPMGNTGTTATSGSASTGTGTANISPSSTKELLEVLVKITDEICYEDVDMVELKEASAKIYQLFQLQDRDSDTSVRVKLLELLSGLGCECTTEAGVILIIDHLIYLLRKETSQKVLAQGMMCLYRIGDRRRHLVPMAYNTQVAHLAREALRSGSTHTQKNAMLVIGRFATRMEGERHYAWKLAFYIDSQDSGVRAQALHALLTLGERGSNLPAVLYKRAVDAMKDDYECVRKEALRLVYMLGNSHPDFIIASERQQEDIRMIDAAFSKVCEALCDLSLQIRVLAAELLGGMTHVSREFLHQTLDKKLMSNLRRKRTAHERGARLVASGEWSSGKRWADDAPQERLDARSISIIASGACGALIHGLEDEFLEVRTAAVSSMCKLALSRSDFALTSLDFLVDMFNDEIEDVRLKAIYSLTAIARHIVLREDQLETMLSSLEDYSVDVREGLHLMLGACRVSTQTCLLMVVQKLLDVLAKYPQDRHSTYACMRKIGQKHPHLVMAVAVHLLYVHPFFETPERDVEDPTYLCVLILVFNAAEHLMPIISLLPTATHRHYAYLRDSMPRLVPQLPIEGASSSCTNHRIDDAVKEAGSSAGYLKMILSHIDEIVTMSDGRVELLKTAQSNLQRLGDIDSGLYGTSNFLETFLSAQIQIEQMQRCAKAHRSRVPLKESLAALITKCLKLQHTFSGLSYWDILQVKQLRLRASALHLVLVVKDRSQSALGPCQMLLQTAGDISEYIKANTKEEEQQLAIPSIATGDEEEDKSIKASTNNAQPDCFTRQLLSKLDAITDPRPGRVFREILPLVQNAPPLALPPANEKIRRCMASIIEPCPLQSQDNVIKVTAGLIAAVPFVAEIDNLQESQKADMRIKIKYPDQHMHTVVPKMTDFKPIMTEQGEHETNVRLRTTILLSHSVWTEASLVEIQLCLAVRPGSELALCKPAKVLFAPKPVRRGI
;
A
#
# COMPACT_ATOMS: atom_id res chain seq x y z
N MET A 1 -25.86 -5.14 8.49
CA MET A 1 -25.29 -5.38 7.13
C MET A 1 -24.17 -4.40 6.77
N ALA A 2 -23.51 -3.78 7.75
CA ALA A 2 -22.24 -3.08 7.61
C ALA A 2 -21.38 -3.53 8.80
N LEU A 3 -20.50 -4.53 8.57
CA LEU A 3 -19.40 -4.99 9.43
C LEU A 3 -18.93 -6.35 8.86
N ALA A 4 -18.25 -6.32 7.72
CA ALA A 4 -17.57 -7.49 7.17
C ALA A 4 -16.43 -7.06 6.25
N PHE A 5 -15.45 -6.31 6.75
CA PHE A 5 -14.14 -6.15 6.10
C PHE A 5 -13.08 -5.75 7.14
N LYS A 6 -12.28 -6.72 7.59
CA LYS A 6 -10.87 -6.50 7.91
C LYS A 6 -10.08 -7.80 8.15
N LYS A 7 -8.87 -7.79 7.56
CA LYS A 7 -7.63 -8.54 7.85
C LYS A 7 -7.43 -9.92 7.21
N ALA A 8 -6.64 -9.92 6.13
CA ALA A 8 -5.67 -10.96 5.82
C ALA A 8 -4.41 -10.78 6.70
N HIS A 9 -3.70 -11.89 6.95
CA HIS A 9 -2.59 -12.14 7.90
C HIS A 9 -3.06 -12.56 9.31
N GLY A 10 -3.40 -13.85 9.42
CA GLY A 10 -3.64 -14.52 10.69
C GLY A 10 -2.33 -14.97 11.33
N SER A 11 -2.00 -14.41 12.49
CA SER A 11 -1.40 -15.17 13.59
C SER A 11 -2.54 -15.52 14.55
N ILE A 12 -2.67 -16.80 14.87
CA ILE A 12 -3.70 -17.29 15.80
C ILE A 12 -3.18 -17.03 17.21
N VAL A 13 -3.63 -15.94 17.83
CA VAL A 13 -3.67 -15.78 19.27
C VAL A 13 -5.05 -15.23 19.60
N GLU A 14 -5.93 -16.10 20.09
CA GLU A 14 -7.21 -15.67 20.67
C GLU A 14 -6.93 -14.85 21.93
N THR A 15 -7.15 -13.54 21.86
CA THR A 15 -7.36 -12.67 23.02
C THR A 15 -8.68 -11.94 22.82
N VAL A 16 -9.56 -12.10 23.81
CA VAL A 16 -10.84 -11.40 23.96
C VAL A 16 -10.57 -9.90 24.05
N ASP A 17 -11.00 -9.12 23.06
CA ASP A 17 -11.06 -7.66 23.15
C ASP A 17 -12.40 -7.15 22.62
N GLY A 18 -13.26 -6.74 23.57
CA GLY A 18 -14.43 -5.93 23.32
C GLY A 18 -14.27 -4.58 24.00
N ALA A 19 -14.00 -3.52 23.22
CA ALA A 19 -14.18 -2.14 23.67
C ALA A 19 -14.47 -1.20 22.46
N PRO A 20 -15.42 -0.25 22.58
CA PRO A 20 -15.86 0.64 21.50
C PRO A 20 -14.94 1.87 21.30
N PRO A 21 -15.05 2.60 20.17
CA PRO A 21 -14.12 3.68 19.83
C PRO A 21 -14.36 4.96 20.67
N LEU A 22 -13.24 5.54 21.13
CA LEU A 22 -13.17 6.77 21.92
C LEU A 22 -13.72 8.00 21.15
N LYS A 23 -14.60 8.74 21.82
CA LYS A 23 -15.14 10.03 21.37
C LYS A 23 -14.15 11.17 21.67
N LYS A 24 -13.86 11.93 20.61
CA LYS A 24 -13.47 13.36 20.50
C LYS A 24 -13.14 14.14 21.78
N LEU A 25 -11.90 14.65 21.76
CA LEU A 25 -11.31 15.72 22.58
C LEU A 25 -12.24 16.92 22.81
N ARG A 26 -12.48 17.25 24.09
CA ARG A 26 -12.82 18.60 24.55
C ARG A 26 -11.51 19.33 24.89
N LEU A 27 -11.26 20.47 24.25
CA LEU A 27 -10.23 21.42 24.66
C LEU A 27 -10.57 21.97 26.06
N GLN A 28 -9.75 21.67 27.06
CA GLN A 28 -9.65 22.47 28.27
C GLN A 28 -8.41 23.37 28.18
N THR A 29 -8.68 24.66 28.26
CA THR A 29 -7.74 25.77 28.38
C THR A 29 -6.94 25.67 29.68
N LEU A 30 -5.61 25.60 29.61
CA LEU A 30 -4.75 25.90 30.75
C LEU A 30 -3.52 26.72 30.32
N THR A 31 -3.29 27.73 31.13
CA THR A 31 -2.29 28.79 31.08
C THR A 31 -0.88 28.25 31.39
N ALA A 32 0.11 28.61 30.56
CA ALA A 32 1.50 28.20 30.72
C ALA A 32 2.21 28.93 31.87
N LYS A 33 2.65 28.18 32.88
CA LYS A 33 3.86 28.44 33.67
C LYS A 33 4.93 27.44 33.22
N ALA A 34 6.19 27.88 33.15
CA ALA A 34 7.33 27.11 32.66
C ALA A 34 7.40 25.69 33.27
N LYS A 35 7.50 24.66 32.41
CA LYS A 35 7.64 23.25 32.82
C LYS A 35 9.10 22.81 32.79
N PRO A 36 9.56 22.00 33.77
CA PRO A 36 10.80 21.23 33.68
C PRO A 36 10.64 20.10 32.66
N VAL A 37 11.76 19.52 32.19
CA VAL A 37 11.81 18.37 31.25
C VAL A 37 10.75 17.33 31.63
N GLU A 38 9.74 17.13 30.79
CA GLU A 38 8.67 16.16 31.03
C GLU A 38 9.25 14.75 30.94
N ARG A 39 9.30 14.05 32.07
CA ARG A 39 9.56 12.61 32.13
C ARG A 39 8.39 11.89 31.48
N LYS A 40 8.62 11.21 30.35
CA LYS A 40 7.54 10.60 29.56
C LYS A 40 6.95 9.35 30.22
N LEU A 41 7.68 8.71 31.12
CA LEU A 41 7.23 7.59 31.96
C LEU A 41 6.77 8.03 33.36
N GLN A 42 6.42 9.30 33.56
CA GLN A 42 5.99 9.83 34.87
C GLN A 42 4.80 9.07 35.49
N VAL A 43 3.95 8.44 34.66
CA VAL A 43 2.83 7.59 35.11
C VAL A 43 3.33 6.42 35.96
N LEU A 44 4.54 5.90 35.72
CA LEU A 44 5.16 4.83 36.53
C LEU A 44 5.56 5.28 37.94
N ALA A 45 5.59 6.58 38.25
CA ALA A 45 5.80 7.06 39.62
C ALA A 45 4.63 6.67 40.55
N GLN A 46 3.46 6.32 40.00
CA GLN A 46 2.33 5.78 40.78
C GLN A 46 2.66 4.42 41.44
N LEU A 47 3.76 3.77 41.04
CA LEU A 47 4.25 2.52 41.65
C LEU A 47 5.16 2.74 42.87
N ASP A 48 5.64 3.97 43.10
CA ASP A 48 6.57 4.29 44.19
C ASP A 48 6.03 3.92 45.61
N PRO A 49 4.73 4.08 45.93
CA PRO A 49 4.18 3.67 47.23
C PRO A 49 4.27 2.17 47.53
N TYR A 50 4.39 1.35 46.48
CA TYR A 50 4.40 -0.12 46.58
C TYR A 50 5.82 -0.70 46.61
N LEU A 51 6.84 0.13 46.37
CA LEU A 51 8.25 -0.19 46.59
C LEU A 51 8.54 0.15 48.05
N GLY A 52 8.50 -0.85 48.95
CA GLY A 52 8.73 -0.65 50.38
C GLY A 52 10.02 0.14 50.67
N ALA A 53 10.04 0.90 51.78
CA ALA A 53 11.12 1.80 52.17
C ALA A 53 12.46 1.08 52.41
N ALA A 54 13.18 0.76 51.34
CA ALA A 54 14.49 0.16 51.37
C ALA A 54 15.41 0.72 50.27
N THR A 55 15.48 2.05 50.14
CA THR A 55 16.59 2.72 49.45
C THR A 55 16.81 4.12 50.02
N VAL A 56 17.57 4.21 51.11
CA VAL A 56 18.40 5.38 51.43
C VAL A 56 19.80 4.86 51.66
N VAL A 57 20.63 4.77 50.61
CA VAL A 57 22.10 4.99 50.69
C VAL A 57 22.61 5.34 49.28
N ALA A 58 23.48 6.35 49.25
CA ALA A 58 24.40 6.78 48.19
C ALA A 58 23.94 7.88 47.23
N GLY A 59 23.84 9.09 47.78
CA GLY A 59 24.17 10.30 47.05
C GLY A 59 25.67 10.60 47.14
N ALA A 60 26.22 11.11 46.02
CA ALA A 60 27.44 11.94 45.89
C ALA A 60 28.80 11.34 46.32
N GLY A 61 29.61 10.98 45.31
CA GLY A 61 31.05 10.74 45.44
C GLY A 61 31.71 10.64 44.06
N ALA A 62 32.62 11.56 43.78
CA ALA A 62 33.24 11.80 42.48
C ALA A 62 34.34 10.77 42.13
N VAL A 63 34.59 10.62 40.82
CA VAL A 63 35.85 10.22 40.14
C VAL A 63 36.46 8.84 40.47
N GLY A 64 36.58 7.99 39.46
CA GLY A 64 37.56 6.89 39.44
C GLY A 64 37.15 5.74 38.51
N GLY A 65 37.72 5.70 37.30
CA GLY A 65 37.48 4.62 36.34
C GLY A 65 38.06 3.28 36.81
N ALA A 66 37.34 2.19 36.53
CA ALA A 66 37.90 0.85 36.49
C ALA A 66 37.16 0.00 35.45
N LYS A 67 37.94 -0.54 34.51
CA LYS A 67 37.56 -1.50 33.47
C LYS A 67 36.95 -2.77 34.09
N ILE A 68 35.88 -3.29 33.50
CA ILE A 68 35.38 -4.64 33.77
C ILE A 68 35.77 -5.52 32.58
N THR A 69 36.68 -6.46 32.84
CA THR A 69 36.95 -7.64 31.99
C THR A 69 36.04 -8.80 32.42
N PRO A 70 35.68 -9.73 31.51
CA PRO A 70 34.78 -10.84 31.85
C PRO A 70 35.57 -11.97 32.51
N ALA A 71 35.13 -12.41 33.70
CA ALA A 71 35.69 -13.56 34.39
C ALA A 71 34.76 -14.77 34.31
N ALA A 72 35.40 -15.93 34.21
CA ALA A 72 34.89 -17.22 33.83
C ALA A 72 33.94 -17.88 34.84
N VAL A 73 33.13 -18.80 34.29
CA VAL A 73 32.34 -19.83 34.95
C VAL A 73 33.23 -20.77 35.77
N PRO A 74 32.76 -21.27 36.94
CA PRO A 74 33.06 -22.63 37.33
C PRO A 74 31.81 -23.52 37.44
N LEU A 75 32.04 -24.78 37.09
CA LEU A 75 31.10 -25.90 37.00
C LEU A 75 30.47 -26.31 38.34
N ALA A 76 29.29 -26.91 38.19
CA ALA A 76 28.52 -27.64 39.20
C ALA A 76 29.15 -28.99 39.62
N VAL A 77 29.00 -29.37 40.89
CA VAL A 77 29.02 -30.76 41.43
C VAL A 77 28.14 -30.79 42.72
N PRO A 78 27.45 -31.91 43.05
CA PRO A 78 26.15 -31.89 43.72
C PRO A 78 26.13 -32.18 45.24
N LEU A 79 24.96 -31.90 45.81
CA LEU A 79 24.44 -32.22 47.15
C LEU A 79 24.78 -33.64 47.65
N PRO A 80 24.75 -33.82 48.99
CA PRO A 80 24.19 -35.04 49.57
C PRO A 80 22.99 -34.76 50.50
N MET A 81 22.04 -35.71 50.41
CA MET A 81 20.87 -35.90 51.25
C MET A 81 21.25 -36.40 52.66
N GLY A 82 20.41 -36.12 53.66
CA GLY A 82 20.57 -36.71 55.00
C GLY A 82 19.39 -36.41 55.93
N ASN A 83 18.74 -37.45 56.42
CA ASN A 83 17.39 -37.49 57.00
C ASN A 83 17.39 -37.44 58.55
N THR A 84 16.19 -37.27 59.17
CA THR A 84 15.81 -37.56 60.60
C THR A 84 16.35 -36.62 61.71
N GLY A 85 15.67 -36.27 62.81
CA GLY A 85 14.38 -36.58 63.41
C GLY A 85 14.36 -36.10 64.90
N THR A 86 13.19 -35.69 65.40
CA THR A 86 12.70 -35.67 66.82
C THR A 86 13.17 -34.63 67.89
N THR A 87 12.14 -33.93 68.41
CA THR A 87 11.77 -33.60 69.82
C THR A 87 12.41 -32.49 70.66
N ALA A 88 11.54 -31.53 71.03
CA ALA A 88 11.25 -30.98 72.37
C ALA A 88 11.93 -29.69 72.92
N THR A 89 11.03 -28.73 73.21
CA THR A 89 10.92 -27.80 74.36
C THR A 89 11.77 -26.51 74.50
N SER A 90 11.00 -25.40 74.57
CA SER A 90 11.13 -24.18 75.37
C SER A 90 12.32 -23.23 75.19
N GLY A 91 12.01 -21.98 74.85
CA GLY A 91 12.92 -20.85 75.00
C GLY A 91 12.43 -19.60 74.27
N SER A 92 11.64 -18.78 74.94
CA SER A 92 11.25 -17.44 74.52
C SER A 92 12.47 -16.52 74.41
N ALA A 93 12.69 -15.88 73.25
CA ALA A 93 13.21 -14.51 73.16
C ALA A 93 13.03 -13.98 71.73
N SER A 94 12.42 -12.82 71.68
CA SER A 94 12.12 -11.98 70.52
C SER A 94 13.36 -11.50 69.75
N THR A 95 13.35 -11.68 68.43
CA THR A 95 13.80 -10.67 67.44
C THR A 95 13.12 -10.97 66.11
N GLY A 96 11.99 -10.31 65.87
CA GLY A 96 11.26 -10.40 64.61
C GLY A 96 11.99 -9.62 63.51
N THR A 97 12.53 -10.34 62.52
CA THR A 97 12.74 -9.80 61.17
C THR A 97 11.48 -10.09 60.37
N GLY A 98 10.50 -9.19 60.44
CA GLY A 98 9.27 -9.28 59.66
C GLY A 98 9.58 -9.08 58.18
N THR A 99 9.37 -10.10 57.37
CA THR A 99 9.06 -9.94 55.95
C THR A 99 7.71 -9.23 55.87
N ALA A 100 7.69 -8.04 55.28
CA ALA A 100 6.47 -7.26 55.10
C ALA A 100 5.57 -7.96 54.06
N ASN A 101 4.66 -8.82 54.53
CA ASN A 101 3.60 -9.37 53.70
C ASN A 101 2.68 -8.23 53.25
N ILE A 102 2.57 -8.02 51.95
CA ILE A 102 1.58 -7.12 51.34
C ILE A 102 0.19 -7.69 51.63
N SER A 103 -0.71 -6.89 52.19
CA SER A 103 -2.07 -7.33 52.51
C SER A 103 -2.89 -7.62 51.23
N PRO A 104 -3.86 -8.56 51.26
CA PRO A 104 -4.69 -8.89 50.09
C PRO A 104 -5.59 -7.74 49.59
N SER A 105 -5.77 -6.67 50.39
CA SER A 105 -6.41 -5.43 49.93
C SER A 105 -5.46 -4.59 49.06
N SER A 106 -4.17 -4.53 49.43
CA SER A 106 -3.13 -3.79 48.71
C SER A 106 -2.82 -4.40 47.32
N THR A 107 -2.97 -5.71 47.15
CA THR A 107 -2.76 -6.37 45.84
C THR A 107 -3.83 -6.01 44.81
N LYS A 108 -5.08 -5.78 45.23
CA LYS A 108 -6.16 -5.34 44.32
C LYS A 108 -5.96 -3.88 43.89
N GLU A 109 -5.61 -3.02 44.85
CA GLU A 109 -5.28 -1.62 44.58
C GLU A 109 -4.08 -1.50 43.63
N LEU A 110 -3.02 -2.30 43.83
CA LEU A 110 -1.88 -2.35 42.94
C LEU A 110 -2.27 -2.81 41.52
N LEU A 111 -3.15 -3.80 41.39
CA LEU A 111 -3.61 -4.27 40.08
C LEU A 111 -4.42 -3.19 39.34
N GLU A 112 -5.30 -2.46 40.02
CA GLU A 112 -6.05 -1.34 39.45
C GLU A 112 -5.10 -0.23 38.96
N VAL A 113 -4.07 0.10 39.74
CA VAL A 113 -3.03 1.05 39.34
C VAL A 113 -2.27 0.54 38.12
N LEU A 114 -1.87 -0.73 38.07
CA LEU A 114 -1.15 -1.30 36.93
C LEU A 114 -1.98 -1.31 35.64
N VAL A 115 -3.29 -1.58 35.74
CA VAL A 115 -4.22 -1.50 34.60
C VAL A 115 -4.29 -0.07 34.10
N LYS A 116 -4.51 0.90 35.00
CA LYS A 116 -4.55 2.32 34.65
C LYS A 116 -3.25 2.81 34.02
N ILE A 117 -2.11 2.41 34.56
CA ILE A 117 -0.80 2.70 33.95
C ILE A 117 -0.73 2.14 32.53
N THR A 118 -1.19 0.91 32.31
CA THR A 118 -1.11 0.30 30.99
C THR A 118 -1.98 1.01 29.95
N ASP A 119 -3.10 1.60 30.37
CA ASP A 119 -3.97 2.38 29.48
C ASP A 119 -3.43 3.80 29.20
N GLU A 120 -2.66 4.38 30.14
CA GLU A 120 -2.15 5.76 30.06
C GLU A 120 -0.69 5.89 29.59
N ILE A 121 0.10 4.81 29.64
CA ILE A 121 1.55 4.85 29.37
C ILE A 121 1.85 5.12 27.89
N CYS A 122 2.70 6.12 27.64
CA CYS A 122 3.26 6.40 26.33
C CYS A 122 4.76 6.04 26.33
N TYR A 123 5.18 5.25 25.34
CA TYR A 123 6.53 4.72 25.26
C TYR A 123 7.43 5.45 24.25
N GLU A 124 6.99 6.60 23.71
CA GLU A 124 7.69 7.33 22.64
C GLU A 124 8.91 8.13 23.13
N ASP A 125 10.07 7.98 22.48
CA ASP A 125 11.35 8.64 22.79
C ASP A 125 11.77 8.61 24.28
N VAL A 126 11.69 7.44 24.91
CA VAL A 126 12.16 7.26 26.29
C VAL A 126 13.69 7.28 26.33
N ASP A 127 14.26 8.16 27.16
CA ASP A 127 15.71 8.22 27.40
C ASP A 127 16.21 6.98 28.14
N MET A 128 17.46 6.58 27.87
CA MET A 128 18.04 5.36 28.43
C MET A 128 18.13 5.36 29.96
N VAL A 129 18.31 6.54 30.57
CA VAL A 129 18.33 6.69 32.04
C VAL A 129 16.94 6.44 32.62
N GLU A 130 15.90 7.03 32.02
CA GLU A 130 14.51 6.87 32.44
C GLU A 130 14.04 5.42 32.25
N LEU A 131 14.45 4.78 31.15
CA LEU A 131 14.20 3.37 30.87
C LEU A 131 14.83 2.45 31.94
N LYS A 132 16.09 2.71 32.33
CA LYS A 132 16.78 1.96 33.39
C LYS A 132 16.06 2.08 34.72
N GLU A 133 15.69 3.29 35.12
CA GLU A 133 14.96 3.53 36.37
C GLU A 133 13.60 2.82 36.34
N ALA A 134 12.82 3.00 35.27
CA ALA A 134 11.50 2.40 35.12
C ALA A 134 11.54 0.86 35.11
N SER A 135 12.44 0.27 34.32
CA SER A 135 12.59 -1.18 34.24
C SER A 135 13.10 -1.79 35.55
N ALA A 136 14.00 -1.12 36.28
CA ALA A 136 14.47 -1.55 37.59
C ALA A 136 13.34 -1.53 38.63
N LYS A 137 12.48 -0.50 38.62
CA LYS A 137 11.30 -0.43 39.50
C LYS A 137 10.35 -1.58 39.26
N ILE A 138 9.98 -1.84 38.00
CA ILE A 138 9.07 -2.95 37.65
C ILE A 138 9.69 -4.30 38.03
N TYR A 139 10.99 -4.48 37.78
CA TYR A 139 11.73 -5.68 38.14
C TYR A 139 11.77 -5.92 39.66
N GLN A 140 12.04 -4.89 40.46
CA GLN A 140 12.01 -4.98 41.93
C GLN A 140 10.61 -5.29 42.45
N LEU A 141 9.60 -4.59 41.93
CA LEU A 141 8.22 -4.80 42.35
C LEU A 141 7.74 -6.23 42.06
N PHE A 142 8.18 -6.82 40.94
CA PHE A 142 7.91 -8.22 40.63
C PHE A 142 8.55 -9.16 41.67
N GLN A 143 9.79 -8.89 42.11
CA GLN A 143 10.48 -9.71 43.10
C GLN A 143 9.87 -9.63 44.50
N LEU A 144 9.25 -8.50 44.84
CA LEU A 144 8.55 -8.30 46.11
C LEU A 144 7.22 -9.05 46.20
N GLN A 145 6.66 -9.52 45.07
CA GLN A 145 5.42 -10.30 45.09
C GLN A 145 5.68 -11.73 45.57
N ASP A 146 4.87 -12.20 46.52
CA ASP A 146 4.92 -13.58 47.00
C ASP A 146 4.62 -14.55 45.86
N ARG A 147 5.38 -15.65 45.78
CA ARG A 147 5.25 -16.62 44.68
C ARG A 147 3.91 -17.36 44.68
N ASP A 148 3.33 -17.52 45.86
CA ASP A 148 2.04 -18.18 46.08
C ASP A 148 0.85 -17.21 46.03
N SER A 149 1.11 -15.91 45.83
CA SER A 149 0.06 -14.89 45.67
C SER A 149 -0.55 -14.88 44.27
N ASP A 150 -1.60 -14.06 44.09
CA ASP A 150 -2.31 -13.92 42.83
C ASP A 150 -1.34 -13.61 41.67
N THR A 151 -1.46 -14.40 40.59
CA THR A 151 -0.63 -14.30 39.40
C THR A 151 -0.89 -13.04 38.58
N SER A 152 -2.05 -12.40 38.75
CA SER A 152 -2.51 -11.26 37.94
C SER A 152 -1.55 -10.07 37.96
N VAL A 153 -1.02 -9.71 39.14
CA VAL A 153 -0.06 -8.61 39.30
C VAL A 153 1.24 -8.91 38.54
N ARG A 154 1.80 -10.11 38.73
CA ARG A 154 3.03 -10.56 38.06
C ARG A 154 2.88 -10.58 36.54
N VAL A 155 1.75 -11.06 36.03
CA VAL A 155 1.42 -11.06 34.59
C VAL A 155 1.42 -9.63 34.03
N LYS A 156 0.81 -8.68 34.75
CA LYS A 156 0.73 -7.28 34.30
C LYS A 156 2.08 -6.56 34.36
N LEU A 157 2.91 -6.87 35.33
CA LEU A 157 4.28 -6.35 35.42
C LEU A 157 5.16 -6.83 34.26
N LEU A 158 5.06 -8.10 33.87
CA LEU A 158 5.75 -8.61 32.69
C LEU A 158 5.25 -7.93 31.40
N GLU A 159 3.96 -7.63 31.32
CA GLU A 159 3.40 -6.88 30.19
C GLU A 159 3.96 -5.46 30.09
N LEU A 160 4.03 -4.73 31.20
CA LEU A 160 4.64 -3.39 31.23
C LEU A 160 6.13 -3.44 30.85
N LEU A 161 6.86 -4.42 31.37
CA LEU A 161 8.28 -4.62 31.04
C LEU A 161 8.46 -4.95 29.55
N SER A 162 7.56 -5.75 28.97
CA SER A 162 7.53 -6.03 27.53
C SER A 162 7.19 -4.79 26.71
N GLY A 163 6.27 -3.94 27.17
CA GLY A 163 5.93 -2.67 26.51
C GLY A 163 7.14 -1.76 26.40
N LEU A 164 7.91 -1.63 27.49
CA LEU A 164 9.19 -0.90 27.48
C LEU A 164 10.16 -1.49 26.44
N GLY A 165 10.28 -2.81 26.35
CA GLY A 165 11.20 -3.47 25.41
C GLY A 165 10.79 -3.35 23.94
N CYS A 166 9.49 -3.40 23.67
CA CYS A 166 8.91 -3.26 22.33
C CYS A 166 9.14 -1.88 21.71
N GLU A 167 9.28 -0.84 22.52
CA GLU A 167 9.40 0.55 22.07
C GLU A 167 10.81 1.13 22.26
N CYS A 168 11.76 0.31 22.74
CA CYS A 168 13.17 0.67 22.81
C CYS A 168 13.77 0.90 21.42
N THR A 169 14.51 2.01 21.30
CA THR A 169 15.26 2.37 20.08
C THR A 169 16.73 1.95 20.12
N THR A 170 17.23 1.52 21.29
CA THR A 170 18.64 1.16 21.49
C THR A 170 18.82 -0.33 21.78
N GLU A 171 19.88 -0.93 21.22
CA GLU A 171 20.28 -2.31 21.47
C GLU A 171 20.50 -2.57 22.97
N ALA A 172 21.22 -1.67 23.66
CA ALA A 172 21.49 -1.79 25.09
C ALA A 172 20.21 -1.81 25.96
N GLY A 173 19.17 -1.07 25.56
CA GLY A 173 17.89 -1.05 26.27
C GLY A 173 17.12 -2.37 26.11
N VAL A 174 17.10 -2.92 24.89
CA VAL A 174 16.45 -4.21 24.61
C VAL A 174 17.15 -5.34 25.37
N ILE A 175 18.48 -5.36 25.37
CA ILE A 175 19.29 -6.34 26.11
C ILE A 175 18.94 -6.31 27.60
N LEU A 176 18.93 -5.13 28.22
CA LEU A 176 18.61 -4.97 29.66
C LEU A 176 17.26 -5.60 30.01
N ILE A 177 16.26 -5.36 29.17
CA ILE A 177 14.89 -5.84 29.40
C ILE A 177 14.80 -7.35 29.20
N ILE A 178 15.49 -7.90 28.18
CA ILE A 178 15.59 -9.34 27.98
C ILE A 178 16.29 -10.02 29.16
N ASP A 179 17.36 -9.44 29.70
CA ASP A 179 18.05 -9.95 30.90
C ASP A 179 17.12 -10.02 32.11
N HIS A 180 16.36 -8.94 32.37
CA HIS A 180 15.35 -8.92 33.43
C HIS A 180 14.33 -10.05 33.22
N LEU A 181 13.79 -10.20 32.00
CA LEU A 181 12.82 -11.25 31.69
C LEU A 181 13.41 -12.65 31.88
N ILE A 182 14.62 -12.93 31.37
CA ILE A 182 15.27 -14.23 31.51
C ILE A 182 15.48 -14.57 32.99
N TYR A 183 15.94 -13.61 33.80
CA TYR A 183 16.18 -13.82 35.22
C TYR A 183 14.88 -14.10 35.98
N LEU A 184 13.82 -13.32 35.74
CA LEU A 184 12.53 -13.51 36.38
C LEU A 184 11.91 -14.88 36.00
N LEU A 185 11.98 -15.26 34.73
CA LEU A 185 11.36 -16.49 34.23
C LEU A 185 12.10 -17.76 34.69
N ARG A 186 13.41 -17.73 34.86
CA ARG A 186 14.17 -18.89 35.42
C ARG A 186 13.79 -19.22 36.86
N LYS A 187 13.30 -18.22 37.61
CA LYS A 187 12.95 -18.36 39.03
C LYS A 187 11.46 -18.62 39.27
N GLU A 188 10.64 -18.51 38.23
CA GLU A 188 9.19 -18.58 38.30
C GLU A 188 8.69 -20.04 38.23
N THR A 189 7.63 -20.35 38.97
CA THR A 189 7.03 -21.70 39.03
C THR A 189 5.61 -21.71 38.49
N SER A 190 4.92 -20.57 38.53
CA SER A 190 3.54 -20.45 38.05
C SER A 190 3.47 -20.53 36.53
N GLN A 191 2.66 -21.47 36.03
CA GLN A 191 2.52 -21.71 34.61
C GLN A 191 1.90 -20.53 33.86
N LYS A 192 0.96 -19.80 34.49
CA LYS A 192 0.34 -18.60 33.89
C LYS A 192 1.36 -17.49 33.68
N VAL A 193 2.23 -17.26 34.66
CA VAL A 193 3.27 -16.23 34.61
C VAL A 193 4.35 -16.61 33.59
N LEU A 194 4.76 -17.89 33.55
CA LEU A 194 5.67 -18.40 32.53
C LEU A 194 5.10 -18.25 31.11
N ALA A 195 3.83 -18.59 30.90
CA ALA A 195 3.18 -18.40 29.60
C ALA A 195 3.20 -16.92 29.19
N GLN A 196 2.85 -16.01 30.09
CA GLN A 196 2.90 -14.58 29.81
C GLN A 196 4.32 -14.11 29.49
N GLY A 197 5.32 -14.53 30.26
CA GLY A 197 6.71 -14.15 30.03
C GLY A 197 7.25 -14.61 28.68
N MET A 198 6.87 -15.81 28.24
CA MET A 198 7.21 -16.29 26.89
C MET A 198 6.54 -15.42 25.81
N MET A 199 5.28 -15.03 26.00
CA MET A 199 4.59 -14.11 25.09
C MET A 199 5.27 -12.73 25.06
N CYS A 200 5.70 -12.21 26.21
CA CYS A 200 6.46 -10.96 26.31
C CYS A 200 7.77 -11.02 25.53
N LEU A 201 8.54 -12.10 25.70
CA LEU A 201 9.78 -12.32 24.92
C LEU A 201 9.48 -12.38 23.42
N TYR A 202 8.46 -13.13 23.00
CA TYR A 202 8.03 -13.19 21.60
C TYR A 202 7.70 -11.80 21.03
N ARG A 203 6.91 -10.98 21.75
CA ARG A 203 6.53 -9.62 21.31
C ARG A 203 7.75 -8.72 21.07
N ILE A 204 8.75 -8.77 21.96
CA ILE A 204 10.00 -8.03 21.80
C ILE A 204 10.76 -8.51 20.56
N GLY A 205 10.91 -9.83 20.40
CA GLY A 205 11.57 -10.42 19.24
C GLY A 205 10.87 -10.13 17.91
N ASP A 206 9.55 -10.01 17.93
CA ASP A 206 8.76 -9.69 16.74
C ASP A 206 8.97 -8.23 16.30
N ARG A 207 8.78 -7.27 17.22
CA ARG A 207 8.91 -5.83 16.93
C ARG A 207 10.35 -5.34 16.75
N ARG A 208 11.31 -5.86 17.52
CA ARG A 208 12.69 -5.33 17.60
C ARG A 208 13.77 -6.33 17.19
N ARG A 209 13.46 -7.23 16.23
CA ARG A 209 14.39 -8.28 15.75
C ARG A 209 15.79 -7.78 15.40
N HIS A 210 15.90 -6.62 14.76
CA HIS A 210 17.18 -6.06 14.29
C HIS A 210 18.08 -5.56 15.43
N LEU A 211 17.54 -5.34 16.63
CA LEU A 211 18.28 -4.87 17.81
C LEU A 211 18.66 -6.01 18.77
N VAL A 212 18.22 -7.25 18.54
CA VAL A 212 18.53 -8.39 19.43
C VAL A 212 19.80 -9.08 18.94
N PRO A 213 20.90 -9.06 19.73
CA PRO A 213 22.14 -9.72 19.32
C PRO A 213 21.98 -11.23 19.22
N MET A 214 22.83 -11.84 18.40
CA MET A 214 22.83 -13.30 18.17
C MET A 214 22.96 -14.12 19.47
N ALA A 215 23.77 -13.67 20.43
CA ALA A 215 23.92 -14.35 21.71
C ALA A 215 22.59 -14.42 22.49
N TYR A 216 21.84 -13.31 22.55
CA TYR A 216 20.53 -13.27 23.21
C TYR A 216 19.49 -14.10 22.47
N ASN A 217 19.55 -14.16 21.14
CA ASN A 217 18.72 -15.06 20.34
C ASN A 217 18.89 -16.53 20.78
N THR A 218 20.13 -17.00 20.92
CA THR A 218 20.40 -18.38 21.38
C THR A 218 19.95 -18.62 22.82
N GLN A 219 20.18 -17.65 23.72
CA GLN A 219 19.81 -17.78 25.14
C GLN A 219 18.29 -17.83 25.33
N VAL A 220 17.54 -16.96 24.66
CA VAL A 220 16.08 -16.91 24.73
C VAL A 220 15.47 -18.17 24.11
N ALA A 221 16.01 -18.65 22.98
CA ALA A 221 15.57 -19.90 22.36
C ALA A 221 15.82 -21.12 23.27
N HIS A 222 16.95 -21.15 23.99
CA HIS A 222 17.25 -22.20 24.96
C HIS A 222 16.30 -22.17 26.16
N LEU A 223 15.98 -20.98 26.69
CA LEU A 223 15.01 -20.82 27.78
C LEU A 223 13.63 -21.32 27.35
N ALA A 224 13.19 -20.98 26.13
CA ALA A 224 11.94 -21.47 25.59
C ALA A 224 11.94 -23.00 25.41
N ARG A 225 13.07 -23.60 25.01
CA ARG A 225 13.22 -25.06 24.93
C ARG A 225 12.99 -25.75 26.28
N GLU A 226 13.46 -25.15 27.37
CA GLU A 226 13.22 -25.68 28.72
C GLU A 226 11.74 -25.56 29.09
N ALA A 227 11.11 -24.44 28.75
CA ALA A 227 9.70 -24.19 28.99
C ALA A 227 8.75 -25.15 28.22
N LEU A 228 9.19 -25.78 27.12
CA LEU A 228 8.42 -26.84 26.44
C LEU A 228 8.12 -28.06 27.32
N ARG A 229 8.95 -28.32 28.35
CA ARG A 229 8.73 -29.43 29.31
C ARG A 229 7.64 -29.14 30.35
N SER A 230 7.10 -27.92 30.35
CA SER A 230 6.01 -27.55 31.25
C SER A 230 4.76 -28.39 31.01
N GLY A 231 3.97 -28.60 32.07
CA GLY A 231 2.67 -29.29 31.98
C GLY A 231 1.53 -28.42 31.44
N SER A 232 1.80 -27.16 31.07
CA SER A 232 0.79 -26.19 30.62
C SER A 232 0.83 -26.02 29.10
N THR A 233 -0.30 -26.26 28.44
CA THR A 233 -0.44 -26.10 26.98
C THR A 233 -0.19 -24.66 26.54
N HIS A 234 -0.60 -23.65 27.32
CA HIS A 234 -0.34 -22.24 27.01
C HIS A 234 1.17 -21.89 27.05
N THR A 235 1.88 -22.41 28.05
CA THR A 235 3.32 -22.20 28.19
C THR A 235 4.07 -22.86 27.05
N GLN A 236 3.69 -24.10 26.70
CA GLN A 236 4.22 -24.81 25.53
C GLN A 236 4.00 -24.03 24.23
N LYS A 237 2.76 -23.57 23.97
CA LYS A 237 2.43 -22.80 22.76
C LYS A 237 3.29 -21.53 22.64
N ASN A 238 3.38 -20.75 23.70
CA ASN A 238 4.16 -19.51 23.70
C ASN A 238 5.67 -19.79 23.59
N ALA A 239 6.17 -20.86 24.21
CA ALA A 239 7.55 -21.28 24.05
C ALA A 239 7.88 -21.68 22.60
N MET A 240 6.97 -22.35 21.88
CA MET A 240 7.15 -22.66 20.46
C MET A 240 7.23 -21.40 19.59
N LEU A 241 6.39 -20.38 19.86
CA LEU A 241 6.47 -19.08 19.20
C LEU A 241 7.84 -18.42 19.40
N VAL A 242 8.34 -18.43 20.64
CA VAL A 242 9.66 -17.89 20.98
C VAL A 242 10.76 -18.65 20.23
N ILE A 243 10.71 -19.98 20.19
CA ILE A 243 11.68 -20.79 19.43
C ILE A 243 11.63 -20.42 17.94
N GLY A 244 10.44 -20.38 17.34
CA GLY A 244 10.28 -20.00 15.93
C GLY A 244 10.89 -18.63 15.62
N ARG A 245 10.79 -17.66 16.54
CA ARG A 245 11.27 -16.30 16.35
C ARG A 245 12.75 -16.08 16.68
N PHE A 246 13.26 -16.66 17.76
CA PHE A 246 14.60 -16.39 18.28
C PHE A 246 15.63 -17.44 17.85
N ALA A 247 15.24 -18.66 17.49
CA ALA A 247 16.21 -19.68 17.08
C ALA A 247 17.05 -19.19 15.89
N THR A 248 18.34 -19.50 15.92
CA THR A 248 19.22 -19.24 14.78
C THR A 248 18.99 -20.31 13.70
N ARG A 249 19.39 -20.03 12.46
CA ARG A 249 19.23 -20.99 11.35
C ARG A 249 19.83 -22.36 11.66
N MET A 250 21.07 -22.38 12.17
CA MET A 250 21.79 -23.62 12.47
C MET A 250 21.15 -24.42 13.62
N GLU A 251 20.67 -23.73 14.66
CA GLU A 251 20.01 -24.39 15.79
C GLU A 251 18.60 -24.87 15.42
N GLY A 252 17.90 -24.12 14.55
CA GLY A 252 16.63 -24.51 13.96
C GLY A 252 16.72 -25.90 13.33
N GLU A 253 17.72 -26.09 12.47
CA GLU A 253 18.00 -27.35 11.75
C GLU A 253 18.40 -28.49 12.70
N ARG A 254 19.34 -28.25 13.62
CA ARG A 254 19.97 -29.32 14.42
C ARG A 254 19.22 -29.68 15.71
N HIS A 255 18.58 -28.71 16.36
CA HIS A 255 18.09 -28.87 17.73
C HIS A 255 16.58 -28.69 17.86
N TYR A 256 15.99 -27.77 17.12
CA TYR A 256 14.59 -27.40 17.34
C TYR A 256 13.60 -28.10 16.41
N ALA A 257 13.95 -28.37 15.15
CA ALA A 257 13.04 -29.00 14.19
C ALA A 257 12.44 -30.33 14.72
N TRP A 258 13.27 -31.28 15.14
CA TRP A 258 12.79 -32.55 15.70
C TRP A 258 12.03 -32.38 17.01
N LYS A 259 12.42 -31.40 17.83
CA LYS A 259 11.77 -31.17 19.12
C LYS A 259 10.37 -30.61 18.93
N LEU A 260 10.18 -29.69 17.98
CA LEU A 260 8.86 -29.16 17.62
C LEU A 260 8.01 -30.22 16.92
N ALA A 261 8.61 -31.02 16.03
CA ALA A 261 7.93 -32.11 15.33
C ALA A 261 7.34 -33.18 16.27
N PHE A 262 7.89 -33.35 17.47
CA PHE A 262 7.33 -34.22 18.50
C PHE A 262 5.96 -33.74 19.00
N TYR A 263 5.72 -32.42 19.02
CA TYR A 263 4.45 -31.85 19.51
C TYR A 263 3.35 -31.79 18.44
N ILE A 264 3.63 -32.21 17.20
CA ILE A 264 2.61 -32.41 16.17
C ILE A 264 1.65 -33.52 16.60
N ASP A 265 2.11 -34.51 17.37
CA ASP A 265 1.31 -35.63 17.86
C ASP A 265 0.70 -35.36 19.25
N SER A 266 0.65 -34.09 19.68
CA SER A 266 0.09 -33.70 20.99
C SER A 266 -1.43 -33.89 21.05
N GLN A 267 -1.94 -34.21 22.25
CA GLN A 267 -3.38 -34.36 22.48
C GLN A 267 -4.16 -33.04 22.26
N ASP A 268 -3.57 -31.90 22.61
CA ASP A 268 -4.17 -30.57 22.46
C ASP A 268 -4.00 -30.03 21.02
N SER A 269 -5.10 -29.69 20.36
CA SER A 269 -5.09 -29.19 18.98
C SER A 269 -4.38 -27.86 18.83
N GLY A 270 -4.46 -26.98 19.83
CA GLY A 270 -3.74 -25.71 19.83
C GLY A 270 -2.22 -25.92 19.87
N VAL A 271 -1.73 -26.88 20.65
CA VAL A 271 -0.31 -27.25 20.70
C VAL A 271 0.14 -27.84 19.35
N ARG A 272 -0.67 -28.69 18.71
CA ARG A 272 -0.37 -29.23 17.37
C ARG A 272 -0.25 -28.12 16.32
N ALA A 273 -1.24 -27.24 16.23
CA ALA A 273 -1.24 -26.11 15.30
C ALA A 273 -0.03 -25.19 15.55
N GLN A 274 0.29 -24.92 16.81
CA GLN A 274 1.40 -24.06 17.17
C GLN A 274 2.78 -24.69 16.87
N ALA A 275 2.90 -26.01 17.00
CA ALA A 275 4.11 -26.74 16.64
C ALA A 275 4.37 -26.66 15.13
N LEU A 276 3.33 -26.86 14.31
CA LEU A 276 3.39 -26.69 12.85
C LEU A 276 3.75 -25.25 12.47
N HIS A 277 3.11 -24.26 13.10
CA HIS A 277 3.40 -22.85 12.88
C HIS A 277 4.86 -22.47 13.22
N ALA A 278 5.38 -23.00 14.34
CA ALA A 278 6.77 -22.73 14.72
C ALA A 278 7.76 -23.37 13.73
N LEU A 279 7.48 -24.57 13.22
CA LEU A 279 8.27 -25.20 12.15
C LEU A 279 8.25 -24.36 10.87
N LEU A 280 7.08 -23.88 10.46
CA LEU A 280 6.93 -22.96 9.32
C LEU A 280 7.79 -21.72 9.49
N THR A 281 7.72 -21.08 10.66
CA THR A 281 8.52 -19.87 10.94
C THR A 281 10.01 -20.14 10.84
N LEU A 282 10.49 -21.32 11.28
CA LEU A 282 11.89 -21.71 11.11
C LEU A 282 12.27 -21.86 9.63
N GLY A 283 11.40 -22.48 8.83
CA GLY A 283 11.59 -22.67 7.40
C GLY A 283 11.59 -21.36 6.60
N GLU A 284 10.63 -20.47 6.85
CA GLU A 284 10.55 -19.13 6.23
C GLU A 284 11.77 -18.27 6.55
N ARG A 285 12.39 -18.48 7.72
CA ARG A 285 13.65 -17.83 8.13
C ARG A 285 14.90 -18.47 7.52
N GLY A 286 14.73 -19.49 6.67
CA GLY A 286 15.79 -20.15 5.91
C GLY A 286 16.43 -21.35 6.58
N SER A 287 15.81 -21.93 7.62
CA SER A 287 16.27 -23.20 8.21
C SER A 287 15.85 -24.36 7.32
N ASN A 288 16.78 -25.25 6.97
CA ASN A 288 16.45 -26.41 6.16
C ASN A 288 15.71 -27.49 6.98
N LEU A 289 14.39 -27.58 6.79
CA LEU A 289 13.57 -28.56 7.49
C LEU A 289 13.73 -29.97 6.89
N PRO A 290 13.88 -31.03 7.70
CA PRO A 290 14.04 -32.39 7.17
C PRO A 290 12.84 -32.85 6.34
N ALA A 291 13.11 -33.41 5.15
CA ALA A 291 12.11 -33.99 4.25
C ALA A 291 11.20 -35.06 4.92
N VAL A 292 11.72 -35.77 5.94
CA VAL A 292 10.96 -36.79 6.70
C VAL A 292 9.73 -36.21 7.40
N LEU A 293 9.71 -34.90 7.68
CA LEU A 293 8.55 -34.22 8.27
C LEU A 293 7.34 -34.19 7.33
N TYR A 294 7.54 -34.38 6.03
CA TYR A 294 6.48 -34.33 5.03
C TYR A 294 5.35 -35.31 5.36
N LYS A 295 5.68 -36.57 5.69
CA LYS A 295 4.66 -37.58 6.01
C LYS A 295 3.81 -37.17 7.21
N ARG A 296 4.44 -36.65 8.27
CA ARG A 296 3.74 -36.15 9.47
C ARG A 296 2.86 -34.94 9.15
N ALA A 297 3.33 -34.04 8.29
CA ALA A 297 2.54 -32.89 7.87
C ALA A 297 1.30 -33.32 7.08
N VAL A 298 1.43 -34.31 6.19
CA VAL A 298 0.30 -34.90 5.45
C VAL A 298 -0.70 -35.59 6.37
N ASP A 299 -0.23 -36.31 7.39
CA ASP A 299 -1.12 -36.93 8.38
C ASP A 299 -1.88 -35.85 9.19
N ALA A 300 -1.21 -34.76 9.56
CA ALA A 300 -1.82 -33.61 10.25
C ALA A 300 -2.84 -32.83 9.39
N MET A 301 -2.84 -32.99 8.06
CA MET A 301 -3.90 -32.43 7.21
C MET A 301 -5.24 -33.14 7.39
N LYS A 302 -5.28 -34.32 8.02
CA LYS A 302 -6.52 -35.07 8.29
C LYS A 302 -7.07 -34.81 9.70
N ASP A 303 -6.54 -33.81 10.39
CA ASP A 303 -6.96 -33.46 11.75
C ASP A 303 -8.40 -32.93 11.79
N ASP A 304 -9.12 -33.23 12.87
CA ASP A 304 -10.50 -32.77 13.05
C ASP A 304 -10.59 -31.24 13.14
N TYR A 305 -9.54 -30.57 13.61
CA TYR A 305 -9.52 -29.13 13.86
C TYR A 305 -8.95 -28.33 12.68
N GLU A 306 -9.71 -27.30 12.26
CA GLU A 306 -9.34 -26.40 11.15
C GLU A 306 -7.97 -25.75 11.33
N CYS A 307 -7.64 -25.26 12.53
CA CYS A 307 -6.38 -24.57 12.79
C CYS A 307 -5.14 -25.45 12.57
N VAL A 308 -5.24 -26.76 12.82
CA VAL A 308 -4.16 -27.73 12.60
C VAL A 308 -4.04 -28.01 11.10
N ARG A 309 -5.14 -28.33 10.42
CA ARG A 309 -5.15 -28.60 8.97
C ARG A 309 -4.59 -27.43 8.17
N LYS A 310 -4.93 -26.20 8.55
CA LYS A 310 -4.44 -24.96 7.91
C LYS A 310 -2.92 -24.83 7.98
N GLU A 311 -2.32 -24.98 9.16
CA GLU A 311 -0.86 -24.91 9.31
C GLU A 311 -0.17 -26.14 8.70
N ALA A 312 -0.80 -27.32 8.75
CA ALA A 312 -0.29 -28.53 8.10
C ALA A 312 -0.20 -28.37 6.58
N LEU A 313 -1.24 -27.81 5.94
CA LEU A 313 -1.27 -27.52 4.51
C LEU A 313 -0.13 -26.59 4.08
N ARG A 314 0.13 -25.51 4.85
CA ARG A 314 1.26 -24.61 4.60
C ARG A 314 2.60 -25.34 4.70
N LEU A 315 2.75 -26.24 5.67
CA LEU A 315 3.99 -26.98 5.87
C LEU A 315 4.23 -27.98 4.73
N VAL A 316 3.18 -28.65 4.25
CA VAL A 316 3.23 -29.52 3.06
C VAL A 316 3.67 -28.73 1.83
N TYR A 317 3.11 -27.54 1.60
CA TYR A 317 3.51 -26.65 0.51
C TYR A 317 4.99 -26.24 0.61
N MET A 318 5.44 -25.81 1.79
CA MET A 318 6.84 -25.39 2.01
C MET A 318 7.82 -26.54 1.81
N LEU A 319 7.53 -27.72 2.35
CA LEU A 319 8.39 -28.90 2.20
C LEU A 319 8.46 -29.35 0.73
N GLY A 320 7.33 -29.33 0.01
CA GLY A 320 7.28 -29.63 -1.42
C GLY A 320 8.14 -28.71 -2.28
N ASN A 321 8.12 -27.40 -2.00
CA ASN A 321 8.92 -26.42 -2.75
C ASN A 321 10.41 -26.40 -2.33
N SER A 322 10.73 -26.75 -1.08
CA SER A 322 12.12 -26.79 -0.61
C SER A 322 12.86 -28.05 -1.05
N HIS A 323 12.15 -29.17 -1.25
CA HIS A 323 12.72 -30.47 -1.62
C HIS A 323 12.05 -31.05 -2.88
N PRO A 324 12.09 -30.37 -4.03
CA PRO A 324 11.30 -30.77 -5.20
C PRO A 324 11.68 -32.14 -5.75
N ASP A 325 12.96 -32.49 -5.74
CA ASP A 325 13.49 -33.74 -6.31
C ASP A 325 13.54 -34.90 -5.31
N PHE A 326 13.13 -34.68 -4.05
CA PHE A 326 13.13 -35.75 -3.06
C PHE A 326 12.06 -36.79 -3.41
N ILE A 327 12.42 -38.07 -3.43
CA ILE A 327 11.53 -39.16 -3.80
C ILE A 327 10.83 -39.73 -2.56
N ILE A 328 9.51 -39.84 -2.62
CA ILE A 328 8.69 -40.45 -1.59
C ILE A 328 8.35 -41.88 -2.00
N ALA A 329 8.79 -42.85 -1.20
CA ALA A 329 8.46 -44.26 -1.40
C ALA A 329 6.96 -44.51 -1.11
N SER A 330 6.26 -45.13 -2.07
CA SER A 330 4.85 -45.50 -1.91
C SER A 330 4.69 -46.80 -1.12
N GLU A 331 3.78 -46.82 -0.14
CA GLU A 331 3.49 -48.02 0.66
C GLU A 331 2.66 -49.08 -0.09
N ARG A 332 2.12 -48.78 -1.28
CA ARG A 332 1.12 -49.61 -1.99
C ARG A 332 1.50 -49.98 -3.44
N GLN A 333 2.71 -50.51 -3.68
CA GLN A 333 3.16 -50.96 -5.02
C GLN A 333 2.95 -49.90 -6.13
N GLN A 334 3.02 -48.63 -5.78
CA GLN A 334 2.89 -47.50 -6.70
C GLN A 334 4.27 -46.89 -6.89
N GLU A 335 4.53 -46.38 -8.09
CA GLU A 335 5.84 -45.81 -8.46
C GLU A 335 6.28 -44.70 -7.49
N ASP A 336 7.59 -44.54 -7.41
CA ASP A 336 8.26 -43.48 -6.65
C ASP A 336 7.84 -42.10 -7.16
N ILE A 337 7.27 -41.26 -6.28
CA ILE A 337 6.75 -39.93 -6.64
C ILE A 337 7.67 -38.84 -6.08
N ARG A 338 7.94 -37.80 -6.87
CA ARG A 338 8.65 -36.61 -6.40
C ARG A 338 7.83 -35.88 -5.33
N MET A 339 8.48 -35.38 -4.29
CA MET A 339 7.81 -34.75 -3.15
C MET A 339 6.98 -33.54 -3.59
N ILE A 340 7.44 -32.76 -4.57
CA ILE A 340 6.63 -31.65 -5.08
C ILE A 340 5.33 -32.10 -5.74
N ASP A 341 5.35 -33.20 -6.49
CA ASP A 341 4.18 -33.72 -7.19
C ASP A 341 3.18 -34.36 -6.19
N ALA A 342 3.70 -35.03 -5.17
CA ALA A 342 2.92 -35.53 -4.05
C ALA A 342 2.32 -34.37 -3.21
N ALA A 343 3.12 -33.34 -2.89
CA ALA A 343 2.67 -32.14 -2.18
C ALA A 343 1.58 -31.43 -2.97
N PHE A 344 1.77 -31.26 -4.28
CA PHE A 344 0.79 -30.63 -5.17
C PHE A 344 -0.53 -31.38 -5.15
N SER A 345 -0.49 -32.71 -5.22
CA SER A 345 -1.70 -33.55 -5.12
C SER A 345 -2.43 -33.35 -3.79
N LYS A 346 -1.70 -33.19 -2.68
CA LYS A 346 -2.29 -32.91 -1.35
C LYS A 346 -2.87 -31.50 -1.23
N VAL A 347 -2.23 -30.51 -1.83
CA VAL A 347 -2.80 -29.15 -1.91
C VAL A 347 -4.06 -29.16 -2.77
N CYS A 348 -4.08 -29.92 -3.88
CA CYS A 348 -5.28 -30.11 -4.70
C CYS A 348 -6.43 -30.78 -3.92
N GLU A 349 -6.15 -31.83 -3.13
CA GLU A 349 -7.17 -32.46 -2.25
C GLU A 349 -7.78 -31.45 -1.26
N ALA A 350 -6.97 -30.52 -0.75
CA ALA A 350 -7.42 -29.51 0.21
C ALA A 350 -8.37 -28.44 -0.39
N LEU A 351 -8.49 -28.36 -1.73
CA LEU A 351 -9.54 -27.54 -2.37
C LEU A 351 -10.94 -28.06 -2.10
N CYS A 352 -11.08 -29.33 -1.70
CA CYS A 352 -12.36 -29.93 -1.34
C CYS A 352 -12.56 -30.00 0.18
N ASP A 353 -11.80 -29.26 0.99
CA ASP A 353 -11.98 -29.21 2.44
C ASP A 353 -13.33 -28.57 2.80
N LEU A 354 -13.90 -28.98 3.95
CA LEU A 354 -15.15 -28.43 4.46
C LEU A 354 -15.02 -26.95 4.86
N SER A 355 -13.82 -26.51 5.27
CA SER A 355 -13.59 -25.13 5.67
C SER A 355 -13.24 -24.25 4.47
N LEU A 356 -14.01 -23.17 4.29
CA LEU A 356 -13.74 -22.11 3.31
C LEU A 356 -12.30 -21.59 3.42
N GLN A 357 -11.79 -21.36 4.65
CA GLN A 357 -10.45 -20.79 4.83
C GLN A 357 -9.34 -21.70 4.29
N ILE A 358 -9.53 -23.02 4.41
CA ILE A 358 -8.56 -24.00 3.90
C ILE A 358 -8.67 -24.08 2.38
N ARG A 359 -9.89 -24.07 1.81
CA ARG A 359 -10.09 -24.04 0.35
C ARG A 359 -9.43 -22.82 -0.30
N VAL A 360 -9.63 -21.62 0.27
CA VAL A 360 -8.99 -20.39 -0.22
C VAL A 360 -7.47 -20.51 -0.13
N LEU A 361 -6.94 -20.95 1.01
CA LEU A 361 -5.51 -21.12 1.20
C LEU A 361 -4.92 -22.15 0.22
N ALA A 362 -5.59 -23.29 0.02
CA ALA A 362 -5.18 -24.30 -0.94
C ALA A 362 -5.12 -23.73 -2.35
N ALA A 363 -6.17 -23.00 -2.77
CA ALA A 363 -6.21 -22.32 -4.05
C ALA A 363 -5.05 -21.34 -4.19
N GLU A 364 -4.76 -20.49 -3.21
CA GLU A 364 -3.65 -19.53 -3.24
C GLU A 364 -2.27 -20.21 -3.35
N LEU A 365 -2.07 -21.31 -2.62
CA LEU A 365 -0.80 -22.05 -2.58
C LEU A 365 -0.51 -22.76 -3.91
N LEU A 366 -1.52 -23.29 -4.61
CA LEU A 366 -1.33 -23.95 -5.91
C LEU A 366 -0.59 -23.07 -6.91
N GLY A 367 -0.89 -21.77 -6.93
CA GLY A 367 -0.25 -20.81 -7.82
C GLY A 367 1.25 -20.62 -7.59
N GLY A 368 1.76 -21.00 -6.41
CA GLY A 368 3.18 -20.92 -6.06
C GLY A 368 3.99 -22.17 -6.44
N MET A 369 3.35 -23.28 -6.81
CA MET A 369 4.00 -24.56 -7.08
C MET A 369 4.42 -24.71 -8.55
N THR A 370 5.37 -23.90 -9.02
CA THR A 370 5.76 -23.82 -10.44
C THR A 370 6.65 -24.97 -10.94
N HIS A 371 7.29 -25.72 -10.03
CA HIS A 371 8.22 -26.81 -10.36
C HIS A 371 7.53 -28.19 -10.57
N VAL A 372 6.19 -28.24 -10.46
CA VAL A 372 5.38 -29.46 -10.59
C VAL A 372 5.47 -30.09 -11.98
N SER A 373 5.33 -31.41 -12.08
CA SER A 373 5.28 -32.15 -13.34
C SER A 373 4.14 -31.67 -14.24
N ARG A 374 4.37 -31.67 -15.56
CA ARG A 374 3.35 -31.27 -16.55
C ARG A 374 2.08 -32.13 -16.42
N GLU A 375 2.24 -33.42 -16.19
CA GLU A 375 1.13 -34.38 -16.08
C GLU A 375 0.18 -34.04 -14.94
N PHE A 376 0.72 -33.82 -13.72
CA PHE A 376 -0.06 -33.42 -12.54
C PHE A 376 -0.73 -32.06 -12.74
N LEU A 377 -0.03 -31.12 -13.37
CA LEU A 377 -0.58 -29.80 -13.64
C LEU A 377 -1.75 -29.85 -14.65
N HIS A 378 -1.63 -30.60 -15.75
CA HIS A 378 -2.73 -30.72 -16.70
C HIS A 378 -3.92 -31.52 -16.14
N GLN A 379 -3.70 -32.45 -15.22
CA GLN A 379 -4.78 -33.18 -14.55
C GLN A 379 -5.70 -32.26 -13.74
N THR A 380 -5.23 -31.14 -13.20
CA THR A 380 -6.10 -30.20 -12.48
C THR A 380 -7.22 -29.60 -13.33
N LEU A 381 -7.06 -29.64 -14.66
CA LEU A 381 -8.03 -29.20 -15.65
C LEU A 381 -8.74 -30.38 -16.34
N ASP A 382 -8.55 -31.62 -15.87
CA ASP A 382 -9.16 -32.79 -16.48
C ASP A 382 -10.58 -33.02 -15.94
N LYS A 383 -11.57 -33.03 -16.83
CA LYS A 383 -12.98 -33.29 -16.51
C LYS A 383 -13.32 -34.78 -16.40
N LYS A 384 -12.41 -35.69 -16.74
CA LYS A 384 -12.70 -37.14 -16.87
C LYS A 384 -13.28 -37.81 -15.63
N LEU A 385 -12.79 -37.49 -14.42
CA LEU A 385 -13.34 -38.09 -13.20
C LEU A 385 -14.76 -37.58 -12.92
N MET A 386 -15.01 -36.29 -13.15
CA MET A 386 -16.31 -35.65 -12.94
C MET A 386 -17.38 -36.09 -13.95
N SER A 387 -16.97 -36.63 -15.10
CA SER A 387 -17.85 -37.11 -16.16
C SER A 387 -18.02 -38.64 -16.20
N ASN A 388 -17.79 -39.35 -15.08
CA ASN A 388 -17.82 -40.82 -15.00
C ASN A 388 -16.88 -41.50 -16.03
N LEU A 389 -15.67 -40.98 -16.18
CA LEU A 389 -14.66 -41.42 -17.15
C LEU A 389 -15.10 -41.27 -18.61
N ARG A 390 -15.99 -40.31 -18.89
CA ARG A 390 -16.45 -40.03 -20.25
C ARG A 390 -15.85 -38.73 -20.78
N ARG A 391 -15.20 -38.76 -21.94
CA ARG A 391 -14.63 -37.53 -22.51
C ARG A 391 -15.76 -36.60 -22.97
N LYS A 392 -15.85 -35.40 -22.39
CA LYS A 392 -16.63 -34.29 -22.96
C LYS A 392 -15.72 -33.54 -23.92
N ARG A 393 -16.09 -33.52 -25.20
CA ARG A 393 -15.32 -32.81 -26.22
C ARG A 393 -15.55 -31.30 -26.08
N THR A 394 -14.50 -30.51 -26.33
CA THR A 394 -14.63 -29.05 -26.35
C THR A 394 -15.56 -28.61 -27.50
N ALA A 395 -16.11 -27.40 -27.43
CA ALA A 395 -16.91 -26.84 -28.52
C ALA A 395 -16.14 -26.87 -29.85
N HIS A 396 -14.84 -26.54 -29.79
CA HIS A 396 -13.94 -26.60 -30.93
C HIS A 396 -13.77 -28.01 -31.51
N GLU A 397 -13.51 -29.03 -30.68
CA GLU A 397 -13.38 -30.43 -31.13
C GLU A 397 -14.67 -30.95 -31.79
N ARG A 398 -15.83 -30.47 -31.34
CA ARG A 398 -17.13 -30.80 -31.93
C ARG A 398 -17.34 -30.11 -33.26
N GLY A 399 -17.09 -28.81 -33.33
CA GLY A 399 -17.16 -28.03 -34.56
C GLY A 399 -16.24 -28.59 -35.66
N ALA A 400 -14.98 -28.87 -35.31
CA ALA A 400 -14.02 -29.47 -36.23
C ALA A 400 -14.48 -30.85 -36.74
N ARG A 401 -15.08 -31.68 -35.87
CA ARG A 401 -15.63 -32.98 -36.28
C ARG A 401 -16.84 -32.82 -37.21
N LEU A 402 -17.77 -31.92 -36.90
CA LEU A 402 -18.94 -31.65 -37.74
C LEU A 402 -18.50 -31.25 -39.15
N VAL A 403 -17.55 -30.32 -39.26
CA VAL A 403 -16.97 -29.90 -40.53
C VAL A 403 -16.24 -31.06 -41.24
N ALA A 404 -15.43 -31.84 -40.53
CA ALA A 404 -14.70 -32.97 -41.10
C ALA A 404 -15.59 -34.15 -41.52
N SER A 405 -16.71 -34.36 -40.82
CA SER A 405 -17.66 -35.43 -41.09
C SER A 405 -18.66 -35.11 -42.22
N GLY A 406 -18.79 -33.84 -42.59
CA GLY A 406 -19.78 -33.39 -43.58
C GLY A 406 -21.23 -33.55 -43.12
N GLU A 407 -21.48 -33.93 -41.86
CA GLU A 407 -22.82 -34.08 -41.30
C GLU A 407 -23.39 -32.70 -40.92
N TRP A 408 -24.47 -32.31 -41.57
CA TRP A 408 -25.17 -31.07 -41.25
C TRP A 408 -25.89 -31.20 -39.90
N SER A 409 -25.69 -30.24 -39.00
CA SER A 409 -26.41 -30.19 -37.73
C SER A 409 -27.92 -30.02 -37.98
N SER A 410 -28.71 -31.04 -37.64
CA SER A 410 -30.17 -31.06 -37.80
C SER A 410 -30.93 -30.18 -36.77
N GLY A 411 -30.25 -29.32 -35.99
CA GLY A 411 -30.88 -28.36 -35.07
C GLY A 411 -31.73 -28.95 -33.94
N LYS A 412 -31.68 -30.28 -33.71
CA LYS A 412 -32.58 -31.00 -32.79
C LYS A 412 -31.92 -31.63 -31.56
N ARG A 413 -30.69 -31.26 -31.20
CA ARG A 413 -29.89 -32.11 -30.28
C ARG A 413 -29.25 -31.34 -29.12
N TRP A 414 -30.01 -31.12 -28.06
CA TRP A 414 -29.42 -31.00 -26.71
C TRP A 414 -28.75 -32.31 -26.25
N ALA A 415 -29.08 -33.44 -26.88
CA ALA A 415 -28.51 -34.75 -26.56
C ALA A 415 -27.08 -34.99 -27.12
N ASP A 416 -26.58 -34.15 -28.06
CA ASP A 416 -25.23 -34.29 -28.63
C ASP A 416 -24.13 -33.72 -27.73
N ASP A 417 -24.49 -32.93 -26.71
CA ASP A 417 -23.58 -32.39 -25.69
C ASP A 417 -23.22 -33.42 -24.59
N ALA A 418 -23.87 -34.59 -24.62
CA ALA A 418 -23.63 -35.65 -23.65
C ALA A 418 -22.24 -36.29 -23.89
N PRO A 419 -21.48 -36.59 -22.83
CA PRO A 419 -20.17 -37.23 -22.98
C PRO A 419 -20.38 -38.69 -23.45
N GLN A 420 -19.83 -39.03 -24.62
CA GLN A 420 -20.14 -40.26 -25.35
C GLN A 420 -19.02 -41.32 -25.25
N GLU A 421 -17.75 -40.92 -25.22
CA GLU A 421 -16.61 -41.85 -25.23
C GLU A 421 -16.26 -42.32 -23.81
N ARG A 422 -16.48 -43.60 -23.52
CA ARG A 422 -16.00 -44.24 -22.29
C ARG A 422 -14.50 -44.49 -22.40
N LEU A 423 -13.73 -43.90 -21.49
CA LEU A 423 -12.29 -44.14 -21.38
C LEU A 423 -12.04 -45.37 -20.50
N ASP A 424 -11.02 -46.15 -20.83
CA ASP A 424 -10.60 -47.29 -20.00
C ASP A 424 -10.04 -46.77 -18.66
N ALA A 425 -10.60 -47.23 -17.54
CA ALA A 425 -10.17 -46.83 -16.20
C ALA A 425 -8.68 -47.11 -15.94
N ARG A 426 -8.07 -48.06 -16.65
CA ARG A 426 -6.63 -48.37 -16.57
C ARG A 426 -5.73 -47.37 -17.29
N SER A 427 -6.27 -46.62 -18.26
CA SER A 427 -5.52 -45.59 -19.01
C SER A 427 -5.39 -44.27 -18.24
N ILE A 428 -6.17 -44.12 -17.17
CA ILE A 428 -6.11 -42.97 -16.27
C ILE A 428 -5.20 -43.36 -15.12
N SER A 429 -4.02 -42.74 -15.05
CA SER A 429 -3.07 -42.97 -13.97
C SER A 429 -3.74 -42.65 -12.62
N ILE A 430 -4.12 -43.70 -11.87
CA ILE A 430 -4.75 -43.65 -10.54
C ILE A 430 -3.83 -42.95 -9.51
N ILE A 431 -2.56 -42.74 -9.86
CA ILE A 431 -1.51 -42.13 -9.04
C ILE A 431 -1.85 -40.70 -8.60
N ALA A 432 -2.76 -40.01 -9.31
CA ALA A 432 -3.06 -38.61 -9.10
C ALA A 432 -4.54 -38.29 -8.82
N SER A 433 -5.24 -39.19 -8.12
CA SER A 433 -6.65 -39.02 -7.76
C SER A 433 -6.95 -37.69 -7.04
N GLY A 434 -5.97 -37.10 -6.36
CA GLY A 434 -6.12 -35.82 -5.65
C GLY A 434 -5.99 -34.58 -6.54
N ALA A 435 -5.22 -34.64 -7.62
CA ALA A 435 -4.99 -33.51 -8.51
C ALA A 435 -6.07 -33.35 -9.59
N CYS A 436 -6.70 -34.45 -10.00
CA CYS A 436 -7.62 -34.45 -11.13
C CYS A 436 -8.85 -33.55 -10.89
N GLY A 437 -9.07 -32.58 -11.78
CA GLY A 437 -10.22 -31.66 -11.72
C GLY A 437 -10.17 -30.63 -10.58
N ALA A 438 -9.07 -30.55 -9.82
CA ALA A 438 -9.01 -29.73 -8.63
C ALA A 438 -9.20 -28.22 -8.91
N LEU A 439 -8.55 -27.67 -9.94
CA LEU A 439 -8.76 -26.26 -10.31
C LEU A 439 -10.18 -26.01 -10.82
N ILE A 440 -10.80 -26.99 -11.50
CA ILE A 440 -12.19 -26.86 -11.96
C ILE A 440 -13.13 -26.77 -10.76
N HIS A 441 -12.94 -27.61 -9.75
CA HIS A 441 -13.70 -27.49 -8.49
C HIS A 441 -13.50 -26.13 -7.83
N GLY A 442 -12.29 -25.58 -7.83
CA GLY A 442 -12.02 -24.24 -7.31
C GLY A 442 -12.71 -23.12 -8.11
N LEU A 443 -12.87 -23.29 -9.43
CA LEU A 443 -13.58 -22.34 -10.30
C LEU A 443 -15.11 -22.43 -10.17
N GLU A 444 -15.64 -23.64 -9.92
CA GLU A 444 -17.06 -23.91 -9.73
C GLU A 444 -17.49 -23.83 -8.25
N ASP A 445 -16.63 -23.29 -7.38
CA ASP A 445 -16.88 -23.20 -5.95
C ASP A 445 -18.03 -22.23 -5.62
N GLU A 446 -18.79 -22.53 -4.55
CA GLU A 446 -19.90 -21.71 -4.09
C GLU A 446 -19.45 -20.31 -3.60
N PHE A 447 -18.21 -20.21 -3.10
CA PHE A 447 -17.67 -18.98 -2.53
C PHE A 447 -16.77 -18.24 -3.52
N LEU A 448 -17.01 -16.93 -3.69
CA LEU A 448 -16.25 -16.09 -4.61
C LEU A 448 -14.76 -16.00 -4.23
N GLU A 449 -14.43 -16.13 -2.94
CA GLU A 449 -13.05 -16.07 -2.44
C GLU A 449 -12.21 -17.23 -2.99
N VAL A 450 -12.80 -18.43 -3.05
CA VAL A 450 -12.15 -19.61 -3.62
C VAL A 450 -12.05 -19.46 -5.14
N ARG A 451 -13.13 -19.05 -5.82
CA ARG A 451 -13.14 -18.79 -7.27
C ARG A 451 -12.05 -17.81 -7.68
N THR A 452 -11.96 -16.68 -6.98
CA THR A 452 -10.96 -15.62 -7.23
C THR A 452 -9.53 -16.12 -6.99
N ALA A 453 -9.30 -16.88 -5.92
CA ALA A 453 -8.01 -17.49 -5.63
C ALA A 453 -7.61 -18.54 -6.68
N ALA A 454 -8.55 -19.37 -7.14
CA ALA A 454 -8.35 -20.37 -8.18
C ALA A 454 -7.99 -19.74 -9.54
N VAL A 455 -8.71 -18.70 -9.97
CA VAL A 455 -8.39 -17.91 -11.18
C VAL A 455 -6.98 -17.31 -11.06
N SER A 456 -6.66 -16.72 -9.91
CA SER A 456 -5.34 -16.12 -9.65
C SER A 456 -4.21 -17.14 -9.74
N SER A 457 -4.40 -18.32 -9.18
CA SER A 457 -3.40 -19.38 -9.18
C SER A 457 -3.24 -20.02 -10.55
N MET A 458 -4.33 -20.22 -11.29
CA MET A 458 -4.29 -20.66 -12.68
C MET A 458 -3.52 -19.65 -13.55
N CYS A 459 -3.72 -18.35 -13.33
CA CYS A 459 -2.96 -17.28 -14.01
C CYS A 459 -1.46 -17.36 -13.71
N LYS A 460 -1.07 -17.48 -12.43
CA LYS A 460 0.35 -17.62 -12.03
C LYS A 460 1.02 -18.83 -12.69
N LEU A 461 0.34 -19.97 -12.71
CA LEU A 461 0.83 -21.19 -13.35
C LEU A 461 0.93 -21.01 -14.88
N ALA A 462 -0.08 -20.41 -15.51
CA ALA A 462 -0.10 -20.12 -16.95
C ALA A 462 0.98 -19.12 -17.40
N LEU A 463 1.33 -18.13 -16.57
CA LEU A 463 2.45 -17.22 -16.83
C LEU A 463 3.80 -17.93 -16.88
N SER A 464 3.95 -19.02 -16.12
CA SER A 464 5.18 -19.83 -16.07
C SER A 464 5.28 -20.85 -17.20
N ARG A 465 4.14 -21.33 -17.74
CA ARG A 465 4.07 -22.40 -18.75
C ARG A 465 3.05 -22.09 -19.84
N SER A 466 3.53 -21.89 -21.06
CA SER A 466 2.69 -21.60 -22.23
C SER A 466 1.72 -22.73 -22.57
N ASP A 467 2.15 -23.99 -22.46
CA ASP A 467 1.31 -25.15 -22.77
C ASP A 467 0.08 -25.21 -21.85
N PHE A 468 0.29 -24.89 -20.57
CA PHE A 468 -0.78 -24.81 -19.59
C PHE A 468 -1.71 -23.62 -19.85
N ALA A 469 -1.16 -22.46 -20.23
CA ALA A 469 -1.93 -21.27 -20.60
C ALA A 469 -2.97 -21.57 -21.70
N LEU A 470 -2.57 -22.33 -22.72
CA LEU A 470 -3.46 -22.76 -23.81
C LEU A 470 -4.59 -23.68 -23.31
N THR A 471 -4.28 -24.65 -22.44
CA THR A 471 -5.30 -25.56 -21.88
C THR A 471 -6.23 -24.87 -20.88
N SER A 472 -5.75 -23.83 -20.17
CA SER A 472 -6.56 -23.06 -19.21
C SER A 472 -7.48 -22.03 -19.86
N LEU A 473 -7.24 -21.69 -21.14
CA LEU A 473 -7.91 -20.59 -21.82
C LEU A 473 -9.44 -20.72 -21.82
N ASP A 474 -9.97 -21.88 -22.19
CA ASP A 474 -11.43 -22.10 -22.25
C ASP A 474 -12.06 -21.94 -20.85
N PHE A 475 -11.40 -22.42 -19.79
CA PHE A 475 -11.87 -22.26 -18.41
C PHE A 475 -11.88 -20.81 -17.95
N LEU A 476 -10.84 -20.04 -18.30
CA LEU A 476 -10.78 -18.61 -18.01
C LEU A 476 -11.84 -17.82 -18.76
N VAL A 477 -12.16 -18.20 -20.01
CA VAL A 477 -13.23 -17.60 -20.80
C VAL A 477 -14.60 -17.93 -20.20
N ASP A 478 -14.82 -19.15 -19.69
CA ASP A 478 -16.07 -19.51 -19.01
C ASP A 478 -16.35 -18.61 -17.79
N MET A 479 -15.30 -18.18 -17.07
CA MET A 479 -15.43 -17.27 -15.92
C MET A 479 -15.92 -15.86 -16.28
N PHE A 480 -16.04 -15.51 -17.56
CA PHE A 480 -16.62 -14.23 -18.00
C PHE A 480 -18.13 -14.18 -17.81
N ASN A 481 -18.77 -15.35 -17.71
CA ASN A 481 -20.19 -15.46 -17.44
C ASN A 481 -20.49 -15.71 -15.96
N ASP A 482 -19.52 -15.50 -15.08
CA ASP A 482 -19.71 -15.63 -13.65
C ASP A 482 -20.71 -14.58 -13.13
N GLU A 483 -21.52 -14.97 -12.16
CA GLU A 483 -22.53 -14.11 -11.53
C GLU A 483 -21.91 -12.92 -10.77
N ILE A 484 -20.69 -13.06 -10.27
CA ILE A 484 -19.99 -12.05 -9.46
C ILE A 484 -19.05 -11.22 -10.32
N GLU A 485 -19.23 -9.89 -10.27
CA GLU A 485 -18.43 -8.92 -11.02
C GLU A 485 -16.92 -9.04 -10.76
N ASP A 486 -16.50 -9.15 -9.50
CA ASP A 486 -15.09 -9.24 -9.12
C ASP A 486 -14.40 -10.49 -9.72
N VAL A 487 -15.12 -11.60 -9.85
CA VAL A 487 -14.62 -12.84 -10.46
C VAL A 487 -14.46 -12.65 -11.98
N ARG A 488 -15.46 -12.05 -12.64
CA ARG A 488 -15.38 -11.70 -14.07
C ARG A 488 -14.18 -10.79 -14.36
N LEU A 489 -14.02 -9.72 -13.58
CA LEU A 489 -12.89 -8.80 -13.68
C LEU A 489 -11.55 -9.52 -13.49
N LYS A 490 -11.47 -10.42 -12.50
CA LYS A 490 -10.25 -11.18 -12.25
C LYS A 490 -9.89 -12.10 -13.41
N ALA A 491 -10.88 -12.73 -14.04
CA ALA A 491 -10.70 -13.56 -15.23
C ALA A 491 -10.19 -12.73 -16.43
N ILE A 492 -10.78 -11.56 -16.66
CA ILE A 492 -10.36 -10.61 -17.71
C ILE A 492 -8.90 -10.22 -17.53
N TYR A 493 -8.51 -9.75 -16.35
CA TYR A 493 -7.12 -9.34 -16.10
C TYR A 493 -6.14 -10.52 -16.12
N SER A 494 -6.59 -11.71 -15.74
CA SER A 494 -5.77 -12.93 -15.85
C SER A 494 -5.50 -13.28 -17.31
N LEU A 495 -6.50 -13.17 -18.20
CA LEU A 495 -6.29 -13.33 -19.64
C LEU A 495 -5.39 -12.25 -20.23
N THR A 496 -5.54 -10.99 -19.81
CA THR A 496 -4.63 -9.90 -20.21
C THR A 496 -3.18 -10.22 -19.87
N ALA A 497 -2.92 -10.75 -18.67
CA ALA A 497 -1.57 -11.09 -18.23
C ALA A 497 -0.94 -12.22 -19.06
N ILE A 498 -1.72 -13.23 -19.46
CA ILE A 498 -1.23 -14.36 -20.26
C ILE A 498 -1.36 -14.14 -21.78
N ALA A 499 -1.81 -12.95 -22.22
CA ALA A 499 -2.11 -12.62 -23.62
C ALA A 499 -0.97 -12.96 -24.60
N ARG A 500 0.29 -12.93 -24.16
CA ARG A 500 1.47 -13.29 -24.96
C ARG A 500 1.54 -14.77 -25.35
N HIS A 501 0.86 -15.66 -24.62
CA HIS A 501 0.89 -17.11 -24.83
C HIS A 501 -0.33 -17.65 -25.56
N ILE A 502 -1.35 -16.81 -25.80
CA ILE A 502 -2.65 -17.23 -26.33
C ILE A 502 -2.98 -16.53 -27.65
N VAL A 503 -3.77 -17.22 -28.48
CA VAL A 503 -4.41 -16.67 -29.67
C VAL A 503 -5.88 -17.03 -29.60
N LEU A 504 -6.74 -16.01 -29.67
CA LEU A 504 -8.18 -16.15 -29.53
C LEU A 504 -8.81 -16.68 -30.83
N ARG A 505 -9.67 -17.67 -30.66
CA ARG A 505 -10.49 -18.28 -31.72
C ARG A 505 -11.90 -17.68 -31.75
N GLU A 506 -12.64 -17.99 -32.81
CA GLU A 506 -14.00 -17.52 -33.06
C GLU A 506 -14.97 -17.92 -31.94
N ASP A 507 -14.98 -19.19 -31.53
CA ASP A 507 -15.85 -19.74 -30.47
C ASP A 507 -15.65 -19.06 -29.10
N GLN A 508 -14.40 -18.74 -28.79
CA GLN A 508 -14.01 -18.07 -27.55
C GLN A 508 -14.44 -16.60 -27.58
N LEU A 509 -14.25 -15.93 -28.72
CA LEU A 509 -14.61 -14.53 -28.90
C LEU A 509 -16.12 -14.30 -28.79
N GLU A 510 -16.98 -15.19 -29.31
CA GLU A 510 -18.44 -15.05 -29.16
C GLU A 510 -18.84 -14.92 -27.68
N THR A 511 -18.26 -15.77 -26.83
CA THR A 511 -18.50 -15.74 -25.39
C THR A 511 -17.97 -14.45 -24.77
N MET A 512 -16.70 -14.10 -25.05
CA MET A 512 -16.04 -12.92 -24.48
C MET A 512 -16.71 -11.60 -24.91
N LEU A 513 -17.13 -11.50 -26.17
CA LEU A 513 -17.75 -10.30 -26.75
C LEU A 513 -19.16 -10.05 -26.21
N SER A 514 -19.85 -11.07 -25.67
CA SER A 514 -21.11 -10.88 -24.98
C SER A 514 -20.95 -10.04 -23.69
N SER A 515 -19.79 -10.17 -23.02
CA SER A 515 -19.45 -9.39 -21.81
C SER A 515 -19.13 -7.92 -22.10
N LEU A 516 -19.00 -7.49 -23.37
CA LEU A 516 -18.91 -6.06 -23.69
C LEU A 516 -20.24 -5.34 -23.46
N GLU A 517 -21.35 -6.06 -23.32
CA GLU A 517 -22.65 -5.49 -22.95
C GLU A 517 -22.92 -5.52 -21.43
N ASP A 518 -21.91 -5.84 -20.61
CA ASP A 518 -22.04 -5.84 -19.15
C ASP A 518 -22.46 -4.45 -18.65
N TYR A 519 -23.28 -4.41 -17.60
CA TYR A 519 -23.70 -3.17 -16.95
C TYR A 519 -22.51 -2.44 -16.32
N SER A 520 -21.54 -3.19 -15.77
CA SER A 520 -20.35 -2.64 -15.13
C SER A 520 -19.40 -2.02 -16.16
N VAL A 521 -19.09 -0.73 -15.95
CA VAL A 521 -18.09 0.00 -16.75
C VAL A 521 -16.71 -0.62 -16.56
N ASP A 522 -16.38 -1.09 -15.35
CA ASP A 522 -15.08 -1.68 -15.04
C ASP A 522 -14.84 -2.94 -15.86
N VAL A 523 -15.87 -3.79 -16.01
CA VAL A 523 -15.81 -5.01 -16.84
C VAL A 523 -15.60 -4.66 -18.30
N ARG A 524 -16.37 -3.70 -18.84
CA ARG A 524 -16.25 -3.25 -20.24
C ARG A 524 -14.87 -2.66 -20.53
N GLU A 525 -14.37 -1.77 -19.67
CA GLU A 525 -13.01 -1.19 -19.82
C GLU A 525 -11.91 -2.25 -19.67
N GLY A 526 -12.03 -3.17 -18.72
CA GLY A 526 -11.10 -4.29 -18.57
C GLY A 526 -11.07 -5.17 -19.83
N LEU A 527 -12.23 -5.41 -20.42
CA LEU A 527 -12.38 -6.18 -21.65
C LEU A 527 -11.79 -5.45 -22.86
N HIS A 528 -11.96 -4.13 -22.97
CA HIS A 528 -11.25 -3.31 -23.96
C HIS A 528 -9.73 -3.44 -23.84
N LEU A 529 -9.19 -3.38 -22.62
CA LEU A 529 -7.76 -3.58 -22.37
C LEU A 529 -7.29 -4.97 -22.81
N MET A 530 -8.05 -6.00 -22.46
CA MET A 530 -7.71 -7.40 -22.77
C MET A 530 -7.77 -7.70 -24.27
N LEU A 531 -8.82 -7.23 -24.97
CA LEU A 531 -8.93 -7.35 -26.44
C LEU A 531 -7.78 -6.63 -27.14
N GLY A 532 -7.38 -5.46 -26.64
CA GLY A 532 -6.21 -4.73 -27.13
C GLY A 532 -4.89 -5.48 -26.89
N ALA A 533 -4.81 -6.30 -25.83
CA ALA A 533 -3.62 -7.08 -25.49
C ALA A 533 -3.51 -8.43 -26.24
N CYS A 534 -4.64 -9.07 -26.56
CA CYS A 534 -4.68 -10.40 -27.17
C CYS A 534 -4.42 -10.39 -28.68
N ARG A 535 -4.10 -11.57 -29.24
CA ARG A 535 -4.04 -11.82 -30.68
C ARG A 535 -5.27 -12.61 -31.13
N VAL A 536 -5.82 -12.29 -32.31
CA VAL A 536 -6.92 -13.05 -32.93
C VAL A 536 -6.44 -13.90 -34.10
N SER A 537 -7.09 -15.03 -34.36
CA SER A 537 -6.63 -16.01 -35.35
C SER A 537 -6.97 -15.68 -36.81
N THR A 538 -8.14 -15.09 -37.10
CA THR A 538 -8.66 -14.93 -38.48
C THR A 538 -9.22 -13.52 -38.74
N GLN A 539 -9.45 -13.21 -40.01
CA GLN A 539 -10.10 -11.96 -40.44
C GLN A 539 -11.53 -11.85 -39.89
N THR A 540 -12.28 -12.96 -39.86
CA THR A 540 -13.63 -13.02 -39.28
C THR A 540 -13.61 -12.66 -37.80
N CYS A 541 -12.66 -13.21 -37.03
CA CYS A 541 -12.49 -12.87 -35.62
C CYS A 541 -12.24 -11.37 -35.42
N LEU A 542 -11.37 -10.77 -36.25
CA LEU A 542 -11.10 -9.33 -36.20
C LEU A 542 -12.37 -8.52 -36.50
N LEU A 543 -13.12 -8.89 -37.53
CA LEU A 543 -14.36 -8.22 -37.90
C LEU A 543 -15.43 -8.33 -36.79
N MET A 544 -15.57 -9.49 -36.15
CA MET A 544 -16.49 -9.67 -35.01
C MET A 544 -16.14 -8.73 -33.86
N VAL A 545 -14.86 -8.64 -33.50
CA VAL A 545 -14.40 -7.73 -32.43
C VAL A 545 -14.68 -6.28 -32.82
N VAL A 546 -14.30 -5.87 -34.03
CA VAL A 546 -14.49 -4.49 -34.49
C VAL A 546 -15.97 -4.13 -34.52
N GLN A 547 -16.82 -4.94 -35.16
CA GLN A 547 -18.25 -4.68 -35.26
C GLN A 547 -18.90 -4.60 -33.88
N LYS A 548 -18.58 -5.53 -32.97
CA LYS A 548 -19.15 -5.52 -31.62
C LYS A 548 -18.74 -4.28 -30.83
N LEU A 549 -17.48 -3.86 -30.92
CA LEU A 549 -17.01 -2.63 -30.27
C LEU A 549 -17.74 -1.39 -30.80
N LEU A 550 -18.03 -1.33 -32.10
CA LEU A 550 -18.79 -0.25 -32.71
C LEU A 550 -20.26 -0.26 -32.25
N ASP A 551 -20.91 -1.42 -32.21
CA ASP A 551 -22.30 -1.57 -31.73
C ASP A 551 -22.43 -1.15 -30.26
N VAL A 552 -21.46 -1.55 -29.42
CA VAL A 552 -21.41 -1.22 -27.99
C VAL A 552 -21.12 0.26 -27.78
N LEU A 553 -20.28 0.89 -28.61
CA LEU A 553 -20.02 2.32 -28.55
C LEU A 553 -21.27 3.15 -28.86
N ALA A 554 -22.09 2.70 -29.81
CA ALA A 554 -23.38 3.33 -30.10
C ALA A 554 -24.36 3.25 -28.90
N LYS A 555 -24.31 2.15 -28.13
CA LYS A 555 -25.11 1.95 -26.92
C LYS A 555 -24.56 2.69 -25.69
N TYR A 556 -23.23 2.78 -25.56
CA TYR A 556 -22.51 3.41 -24.44
C TYR A 556 -21.46 4.43 -24.93
N PRO A 557 -21.89 5.64 -25.36
CA PRO A 557 -20.97 6.67 -25.86
C PRO A 557 -19.91 7.16 -24.86
N GLN A 558 -20.15 6.95 -23.56
CA GLN A 558 -19.23 7.28 -22.48
C GLN A 558 -17.90 6.49 -22.56
N ASP A 559 -17.91 5.30 -23.16
CA ASP A 559 -16.74 4.42 -23.19
C ASP A 559 -15.77 4.75 -24.34
N ARG A 560 -16.06 5.78 -25.16
CA ARG A 560 -15.33 6.16 -26.37
C ARG A 560 -13.80 6.20 -26.22
N HIS A 561 -13.28 6.73 -25.12
CA HIS A 561 -11.85 6.85 -24.90
C HIS A 561 -11.17 5.48 -24.74
N SER A 562 -11.83 4.56 -24.03
CA SER A 562 -11.36 3.19 -23.87
C SER A 562 -11.47 2.40 -25.18
N THR A 563 -12.54 2.60 -25.95
CA THR A 563 -12.72 2.00 -27.27
C THR A 563 -11.66 2.48 -28.27
N TYR A 564 -11.34 3.78 -28.30
CA TYR A 564 -10.28 4.32 -29.15
C TYR A 564 -8.90 3.75 -28.81
N ALA A 565 -8.59 3.64 -27.52
CA ALA A 565 -7.33 3.04 -27.07
C ALA A 565 -7.26 1.54 -27.45
N CYS A 566 -8.37 0.82 -27.35
CA CYS A 566 -8.49 -0.57 -27.79
C CYS A 566 -8.28 -0.71 -29.31
N MET A 567 -9.00 0.06 -30.12
CA MET A 567 -8.86 0.05 -31.60
C MET A 567 -7.43 0.36 -32.04
N ARG A 568 -6.78 1.33 -31.39
CA ARG A 568 -5.35 1.63 -31.60
C ARG A 568 -4.49 0.39 -31.43
N LYS A 569 -4.65 -0.32 -30.31
CA LYS A 569 -3.86 -1.51 -29.96
C LYS A 569 -4.15 -2.70 -30.87
N ILE A 570 -5.41 -2.92 -31.22
CA ILE A 570 -5.81 -3.96 -32.19
C ILE A 570 -5.13 -3.70 -33.54
N GLY A 571 -5.11 -2.45 -34.01
CA GLY A 571 -4.46 -2.06 -35.27
C GLY A 571 -2.96 -2.34 -35.25
N GLN A 572 -2.29 -1.98 -34.17
CA GLN A 572 -0.86 -2.23 -33.97
C GLN A 572 -0.51 -3.73 -33.97
N LYS A 573 -1.37 -4.58 -33.38
CA LYS A 573 -1.11 -6.02 -33.26
C LYS A 573 -1.47 -6.82 -34.52
N HIS A 574 -2.43 -6.36 -35.32
CA HIS A 574 -3.01 -7.13 -36.43
C HIS A 574 -2.89 -6.45 -37.81
N PRO A 575 -1.74 -5.89 -38.21
CA PRO A 575 -1.65 -5.09 -39.43
C PRO A 575 -2.02 -5.89 -40.70
N HIS A 576 -1.61 -7.16 -40.78
CA HIS A 576 -1.92 -8.03 -41.92
C HIS A 576 -3.42 -8.37 -42.03
N LEU A 577 -4.09 -8.63 -40.90
CA LEU A 577 -5.53 -8.90 -40.90
C LEU A 577 -6.32 -7.64 -41.22
N VAL A 578 -5.93 -6.49 -40.67
CA VAL A 578 -6.56 -5.19 -40.96
C VAL A 578 -6.43 -4.84 -42.43
N MET A 579 -5.27 -5.06 -43.06
CA MET A 579 -5.10 -4.81 -44.51
C MET A 579 -6.12 -5.56 -45.36
N ALA A 580 -6.39 -6.83 -45.03
CA ALA A 580 -7.33 -7.64 -45.80
C ALA A 580 -8.79 -7.18 -45.67
N VAL A 581 -9.14 -6.51 -44.57
CA VAL A 581 -10.52 -6.03 -44.31
C VAL A 581 -10.67 -4.52 -44.43
N ALA A 582 -9.60 -3.76 -44.69
CA ALA A 582 -9.60 -2.30 -44.67
C ALA A 582 -10.61 -1.68 -45.65
N VAL A 583 -10.68 -2.20 -46.88
CA VAL A 583 -11.63 -1.76 -47.91
C VAL A 583 -13.08 -1.99 -47.46
N HIS A 584 -13.33 -3.13 -46.80
CA HIS A 584 -14.65 -3.47 -46.25
C HIS A 584 -15.04 -2.55 -45.09
N LEU A 585 -14.12 -2.32 -44.13
CA LEU A 585 -14.36 -1.45 -42.97
C LEU A 585 -14.59 0.02 -43.35
N LEU A 586 -13.89 0.50 -44.38
CA LEU A 586 -14.05 1.85 -44.92
C LEU A 586 -15.24 1.97 -45.89
N TYR A 587 -15.99 0.89 -46.12
CA TYR A 587 -17.13 0.81 -47.04
C TYR A 587 -16.78 1.26 -48.47
N VAL A 588 -15.55 1.02 -48.93
CA VAL A 588 -15.08 1.46 -50.25
C VAL A 588 -15.64 0.54 -51.33
N HIS A 589 -16.38 1.11 -52.28
CA HIS A 589 -16.87 0.35 -53.43
C HIS A 589 -15.83 0.35 -54.56
N PRO A 590 -15.52 -0.80 -55.20
CA PRO A 590 -14.49 -0.86 -56.25
C PRO A 590 -14.74 0.04 -57.47
N PHE A 591 -16.00 0.41 -57.74
CA PHE A 591 -16.41 1.14 -58.94
C PHE A 591 -17.11 2.47 -58.69
N PHE A 592 -17.52 2.78 -57.45
CA PHE A 592 -18.32 3.96 -57.13
C PHE A 592 -17.64 4.77 -56.04
N GLU A 593 -17.63 6.10 -56.19
CA GLU A 593 -17.22 7.00 -55.12
C GLU A 593 -18.28 6.96 -54.01
N THR A 594 -17.88 6.49 -52.84
CA THR A 594 -18.73 6.44 -51.66
C THR A 594 -18.86 7.83 -51.06
N PRO A 595 -20.05 8.21 -50.55
CA PRO A 595 -20.23 9.51 -49.90
C PRO A 595 -19.26 9.65 -48.72
N GLU A 596 -18.66 10.83 -48.60
CA GLU A 596 -17.72 11.16 -47.53
C GLU A 596 -18.44 11.08 -46.17
N ARG A 597 -17.84 10.34 -45.23
CA ARG A 597 -18.35 10.19 -43.87
C ARG A 597 -17.88 11.32 -42.98
N ASP A 598 -18.70 11.68 -42.02
CA ASP A 598 -18.38 12.70 -41.03
C ASP A 598 -17.26 12.24 -40.09
N VAL A 599 -16.26 13.11 -39.89
CA VAL A 599 -15.12 12.87 -38.99
C VAL A 599 -15.53 13.00 -37.52
N GLU A 600 -16.66 13.64 -37.24
CA GLU A 600 -17.20 13.73 -35.87
C GLU A 600 -17.90 12.45 -35.41
N ASP A 601 -18.24 11.52 -36.33
CA ASP A 601 -18.84 10.23 -35.99
C ASP A 601 -17.85 9.34 -35.21
N PRO A 602 -18.13 8.99 -33.94
CA PRO A 602 -17.26 8.14 -33.13
C PRO A 602 -16.99 6.77 -33.76
N THR A 603 -17.97 6.24 -34.50
CA THR A 603 -17.89 4.92 -35.14
C THR A 603 -16.86 4.93 -36.27
N TYR A 604 -16.92 5.96 -37.12
CA TYR A 604 -15.97 6.15 -38.20
C TYR A 604 -14.56 6.48 -37.67
N LEU A 605 -14.45 7.28 -36.61
CA LEU A 605 -13.17 7.56 -35.95
C LEU A 605 -12.49 6.29 -35.44
N CYS A 606 -13.23 5.35 -34.84
CA CYS A 606 -12.70 4.05 -34.43
C CYS A 606 -12.04 3.29 -35.59
N VAL A 607 -12.70 3.25 -36.75
CA VAL A 607 -12.19 2.59 -37.96
C VAL A 607 -10.93 3.29 -38.47
N LEU A 608 -10.92 4.62 -38.52
CA LEU A 608 -9.74 5.39 -38.93
C LEU A 608 -8.55 5.17 -38.00
N ILE A 609 -8.76 5.21 -36.69
CA ILE A 609 -7.73 4.93 -35.68
C ILE A 609 -7.16 3.52 -35.90
N LEU A 610 -8.02 2.51 -36.07
CA LEU A 610 -7.60 1.13 -36.33
C LEU A 610 -6.71 1.02 -37.58
N VAL A 611 -7.17 1.59 -38.70
CA VAL A 611 -6.48 1.48 -39.99
C VAL A 611 -5.16 2.26 -40.01
N PHE A 612 -5.10 3.48 -39.44
CA PHE A 612 -3.86 4.24 -39.39
C PHE A 612 -2.80 3.59 -38.50
N ASN A 613 -3.21 2.97 -37.39
CA ASN A 613 -2.29 2.21 -36.52
C ASN A 613 -1.81 0.90 -37.16
N ALA A 614 -2.64 0.26 -37.98
CA ALA A 614 -2.18 -0.86 -38.80
C ALA A 614 -1.21 -0.40 -39.90
N ALA A 615 -1.48 0.74 -40.53
CA ALA A 615 -0.65 1.30 -41.59
C ALA A 615 0.77 1.60 -41.09
N GLU A 616 0.95 2.08 -39.86
CA GLU A 616 2.27 2.32 -39.24
C GLU A 616 3.20 1.10 -39.35
N HIS A 617 2.67 -0.11 -39.13
CA HIS A 617 3.43 -1.35 -39.20
C HIS A 617 3.39 -2.01 -40.59
N LEU A 618 2.44 -1.64 -41.46
CA LEU A 618 2.29 -2.19 -42.81
C LEU A 618 1.88 -1.10 -43.81
N MET A 619 2.90 -0.44 -44.36
CA MET A 619 2.78 0.69 -45.29
C MET A 619 1.86 0.48 -46.51
N PRO A 620 1.78 -0.71 -47.15
CA PRO A 620 0.89 -0.93 -48.31
C PRO A 620 -0.58 -0.62 -48.07
N ILE A 621 -1.05 -0.58 -46.82
CA ILE A 621 -2.41 -0.18 -46.46
C ILE A 621 -2.73 1.24 -46.96
N ILE A 622 -1.74 2.14 -46.97
CA ILE A 622 -1.91 3.53 -47.40
C ILE A 622 -2.45 3.60 -48.85
N SER A 623 -1.99 2.72 -49.72
CA SER A 623 -2.43 2.69 -51.12
C SER A 623 -3.90 2.26 -51.31
N LEU A 624 -4.50 1.65 -50.29
CA LEU A 624 -5.89 1.20 -50.29
C LEU A 624 -6.86 2.28 -49.77
N LEU A 625 -6.34 3.38 -49.23
CA LEU A 625 -7.15 4.42 -48.60
C LEU A 625 -7.81 5.33 -49.65
N PRO A 626 -9.09 5.69 -49.48
CA PRO A 626 -9.73 6.73 -50.28
C PRO A 626 -9.03 8.09 -50.15
N THR A 627 -9.17 8.94 -51.16
CA THR A 627 -8.65 10.32 -51.15
C THR A 627 -9.18 11.15 -49.98
N ALA A 628 -10.47 11.01 -49.64
CA ALA A 628 -11.07 11.64 -48.46
C ALA A 628 -10.37 11.24 -47.15
N THR A 629 -10.02 9.96 -47.00
CA THR A 629 -9.33 9.42 -45.81
C THR A 629 -7.94 10.02 -45.63
N HIS A 630 -7.23 10.36 -46.71
CA HIS A 630 -5.96 11.08 -46.63
C HIS A 630 -6.12 12.51 -46.05
N ARG A 631 -7.22 13.21 -46.37
CA ARG A 631 -7.54 14.51 -45.76
C ARG A 631 -7.91 14.37 -44.29
N HIS A 632 -8.73 13.36 -43.96
CA HIS A 632 -9.10 13.07 -42.58
C HIS A 632 -7.88 12.74 -41.72
N TYR A 633 -6.90 12.00 -42.26
CA TYR A 633 -5.65 11.71 -41.58
C TYR A 633 -4.93 12.99 -41.13
N ALA A 634 -4.79 13.99 -42.00
CA ALA A 634 -4.12 15.25 -41.67
C ALA A 634 -4.78 15.94 -40.46
N TYR A 635 -6.12 16.08 -40.50
CA TYR A 635 -6.89 16.66 -39.41
C TYR A 635 -6.78 15.87 -38.09
N LEU A 636 -6.87 14.54 -38.17
CA LEU A 636 -6.84 13.68 -36.98
C LEU A 636 -5.46 13.56 -36.37
N ARG A 637 -4.39 13.63 -37.18
CA ARG A 637 -3.02 13.63 -36.69
C ARG A 637 -2.72 14.88 -35.86
N ASP A 638 -3.28 16.02 -36.25
CA ASP A 638 -3.15 17.28 -35.51
C ASP A 638 -4.04 17.29 -34.26
N SER A 639 -5.28 16.79 -34.39
CA SER A 639 -6.27 16.83 -33.30
C SER A 639 -6.03 15.76 -32.21
N MET A 640 -5.51 14.58 -32.59
CA MET A 640 -5.36 13.40 -31.70
C MET A 640 -4.00 12.69 -31.85
N PRO A 641 -2.87 13.37 -31.57
CA PRO A 641 -1.52 12.85 -31.82
C PRO A 641 -1.18 11.58 -31.01
N ARG A 642 -1.84 11.33 -29.88
CA ARG A 642 -1.62 10.15 -29.04
C ARG A 642 -2.29 8.87 -29.59
N LEU A 643 -3.31 9.03 -30.43
CA LEU A 643 -4.11 7.91 -30.95
C LEU A 643 -3.80 7.63 -32.42
N VAL A 644 -3.41 8.64 -33.19
CA VAL A 644 -3.10 8.50 -34.62
C VAL A 644 -1.59 8.63 -34.84
N PRO A 645 -0.91 7.59 -35.36
CA PRO A 645 0.53 7.60 -35.56
C PRO A 645 0.91 8.44 -36.78
N GLN A 646 2.22 8.62 -36.95
CA GLN A 646 2.75 9.36 -38.09
C GLN A 646 3.00 8.43 -39.29
N LEU A 647 2.39 8.76 -40.43
CA LEU A 647 2.44 7.99 -41.67
C LEU A 647 3.06 8.81 -42.82
N PRO A 648 3.79 8.17 -43.76
CA PRO A 648 4.36 8.83 -44.92
C PRO A 648 3.30 9.03 -46.03
N ILE A 649 2.31 9.86 -45.76
CA ILE A 649 1.25 10.23 -46.71
C ILE A 649 1.58 11.58 -47.37
N GLU A 650 1.68 11.60 -48.71
CA GLU A 650 1.95 12.81 -49.48
C GLU A 650 0.78 13.81 -49.35
N GLY A 651 1.11 15.08 -49.05
CA GLY A 651 0.13 16.15 -48.81
C GLY A 651 -0.35 16.30 -47.36
N ALA A 652 -0.12 15.31 -46.50
CA ALA A 652 -0.41 15.36 -45.05
C ALA A 652 0.87 15.36 -44.19
N SER A 653 1.97 14.80 -44.70
CA SER A 653 3.29 14.90 -44.11
C SER A 653 4.13 15.86 -44.94
N SER A 654 4.20 17.13 -44.56
CA SER A 654 5.30 17.97 -45.04
C SER A 654 6.59 17.42 -44.41
N SER A 655 7.30 16.58 -45.15
CA SER A 655 8.70 16.25 -44.87
C SER A 655 9.56 17.52 -44.74
N CYS A 656 9.12 18.64 -45.31
CA CYS A 656 9.72 19.96 -45.12
C CYS A 656 9.35 20.67 -43.79
N THR A 657 8.25 20.32 -43.12
CA THR A 657 7.91 20.86 -41.79
C THR A 657 8.61 20.07 -40.69
N ASN A 658 8.84 18.77 -40.83
CA ASN A 658 9.53 17.98 -39.80
C ASN A 658 11.03 18.22 -39.76
N HIS A 659 11.71 18.43 -40.90
CA HIS A 659 13.11 18.88 -40.85
C HIS A 659 13.19 20.27 -40.19
N ARG A 660 12.25 21.17 -40.48
CA ARG A 660 12.15 22.48 -39.80
C ARG A 660 11.75 22.38 -38.33
N ILE A 661 10.95 21.41 -37.90
CA ILE A 661 10.53 21.23 -36.51
C ILE A 661 11.62 20.50 -35.72
N ASP A 662 12.27 19.46 -36.26
CA ASP A 662 13.41 18.81 -35.61
C ASP A 662 14.63 19.73 -35.59
N ASP A 663 14.86 20.52 -36.64
CA ASP A 663 15.90 21.56 -36.63
C ASP A 663 15.50 22.72 -35.71
N ALA A 664 14.22 23.13 -35.65
CA ALA A 664 13.74 24.14 -34.69
C ALA A 664 13.69 23.62 -33.24
N VAL A 665 13.50 22.33 -32.99
CA VAL A 665 13.52 21.69 -31.66
C VAL A 665 14.97 21.47 -31.22
N LYS A 666 15.88 21.19 -32.16
CA LYS A 666 17.32 21.23 -31.92
C LYS A 666 17.84 22.66 -31.71
N GLU A 667 17.31 23.66 -32.42
CA GLU A 667 17.61 25.10 -32.22
C GLU A 667 16.95 25.69 -30.97
N ALA A 668 15.75 25.24 -30.58
CA ALA A 668 15.00 25.75 -29.42
C ALA A 668 15.56 25.29 -28.06
N GLY A 669 16.48 24.33 -28.07
CA GLY A 669 17.04 23.73 -26.86
C GLY A 669 16.04 22.81 -26.13
N SER A 670 16.56 21.88 -25.33
CA SER A 670 15.72 21.00 -24.49
C SER A 670 14.91 21.83 -23.47
N SER A 671 13.68 21.40 -23.16
CA SER A 671 12.86 21.94 -22.05
C SER A 671 13.66 22.05 -20.74
N ALA A 672 14.56 21.09 -20.48
CA ALA A 672 15.45 21.09 -19.32
C ALA A 672 16.53 22.18 -19.40
N GLY A 673 17.03 22.49 -20.61
CA GLY A 673 17.93 23.61 -20.86
C GLY A 673 17.25 24.96 -20.65
N TYR A 674 16.01 25.11 -21.14
CA TYR A 674 15.20 26.31 -20.91
C TYR A 674 14.89 26.51 -19.41
N LEU A 675 14.60 25.44 -18.67
CA LEU A 675 14.43 25.50 -17.21
C LEU A 675 15.71 26.00 -16.52
N LYS A 676 16.88 25.48 -16.90
CA LYS A 676 18.17 25.93 -16.35
C LYS A 676 18.43 27.42 -16.65
N MET A 677 18.10 27.88 -17.86
CA MET A 677 18.20 29.29 -18.23
C MET A 677 17.24 30.17 -17.40
N ILE A 678 16.01 29.72 -17.15
CA ILE A 678 15.10 30.45 -16.25
C ILE A 678 15.69 30.54 -14.84
N LEU A 679 16.24 29.44 -14.31
CA LEU A 679 16.83 29.42 -12.97
C LEU A 679 18.05 30.34 -12.86
N SER A 680 18.95 30.35 -13.85
CA SER A 680 20.10 31.26 -13.86
C SER A 680 19.67 32.73 -13.92
N HIS A 681 18.67 33.06 -14.74
CA HIS A 681 18.10 34.41 -14.77
C HIS A 681 17.44 34.79 -13.43
N ILE A 682 16.78 33.86 -12.75
CA ILE A 682 16.21 34.13 -11.42
C ILE A 682 17.31 34.45 -10.42
N ASP A 683 18.42 33.69 -10.41
CA ASP A 683 19.55 33.95 -9.52
C ASP A 683 20.17 35.33 -9.77
N GLU A 684 20.29 35.75 -11.03
CA GLU A 684 20.73 37.11 -11.40
C GLU A 684 19.73 38.18 -10.93
N ILE A 685 18.43 37.98 -11.16
CA ILE A 685 17.36 38.93 -10.76
C ILE A 685 17.32 39.11 -9.23
N VAL A 686 17.58 38.05 -8.46
CA VAL A 686 17.58 38.09 -6.98
C VAL A 686 18.66 39.05 -6.45
N THR A 687 19.74 39.29 -7.21
CA THR A 687 20.78 40.26 -6.83
C THR A 687 20.43 41.72 -7.17
N MET A 688 19.39 41.97 -7.95
CA MET A 688 18.98 43.31 -8.36
C MET A 688 18.16 44.05 -7.29
N SER A 689 18.39 45.35 -7.14
CA SER A 689 17.75 46.19 -6.11
C SER A 689 16.41 46.79 -6.54
N ASP A 690 16.24 47.14 -7.82
CA ASP A 690 15.05 47.81 -8.37
C ASP A 690 14.38 46.97 -9.50
N GLY A 691 13.06 47.09 -9.69
CA GLY A 691 12.31 46.37 -10.74
C GLY A 691 12.19 44.83 -10.61
N ARG A 692 12.91 44.19 -9.67
CA ARG A 692 12.98 42.72 -9.54
C ARG A 692 11.63 41.98 -9.48
N VAL A 693 10.62 42.53 -8.80
CA VAL A 693 9.34 41.84 -8.61
C VAL A 693 8.61 41.61 -9.94
N GLU A 694 8.74 42.53 -10.89
CA GLU A 694 8.12 42.39 -12.21
C GLU A 694 8.83 41.33 -13.05
N LEU A 695 10.16 41.32 -13.03
CA LEU A 695 10.98 40.28 -13.68
C LEU A 695 10.71 38.88 -13.08
N LEU A 696 10.59 38.77 -11.75
CA LEU A 696 10.24 37.51 -11.09
C LEU A 696 8.83 37.04 -11.44
N LYS A 697 7.86 37.94 -11.65
CA LYS A 697 6.52 37.57 -12.14
C LYS A 697 6.57 37.05 -13.58
N THR A 698 7.42 37.62 -14.42
CA THR A 698 7.66 37.10 -15.78
C THR A 698 8.28 35.71 -15.73
N ALA A 699 9.29 35.49 -14.88
CA ALA A 699 9.88 34.18 -14.67
C ALA A 699 8.86 33.16 -14.13
N GLN A 700 7.99 33.57 -13.20
CA GLN A 700 6.87 32.75 -12.70
C GLN A 700 5.93 32.32 -13.84
N SER A 701 5.53 33.23 -14.72
CA SER A 701 4.70 32.92 -15.90
C SER A 701 5.39 31.94 -16.86
N ASN A 702 6.70 32.10 -17.06
CA ASN A 702 7.49 31.20 -17.90
C ASN A 702 7.57 29.78 -17.31
N LEU A 703 7.76 29.64 -15.98
CA LEU A 703 7.72 28.34 -15.29
C LEU A 703 6.34 27.70 -15.39
N GLN A 704 5.27 28.47 -15.20
CA GLN A 704 3.91 27.95 -15.35
C GLN A 704 3.69 27.41 -16.78
N ARG A 705 4.04 28.19 -17.79
CA ARG A 705 3.91 27.82 -19.20
C ARG A 705 4.77 26.60 -19.55
N LEU A 706 6.00 26.51 -19.03
CA LEU A 706 6.87 25.35 -19.24
C LEU A 706 6.23 24.06 -18.71
N GLY A 707 5.60 24.13 -17.53
CA GLY A 707 4.86 23.00 -16.98
C GLY A 707 3.68 22.60 -17.85
N ASP A 708 2.90 23.57 -18.36
CA ASP A 708 1.75 23.31 -19.22
C ASP A 708 2.12 22.69 -20.58
N ILE A 709 3.34 22.95 -21.08
CA ILE A 709 3.86 22.41 -22.34
C ILE A 709 4.45 21.00 -22.15
N ASP A 710 5.29 20.82 -21.14
CA ASP A 710 6.02 19.57 -20.91
C ASP A 710 5.49 18.80 -19.69
N SER A 711 4.73 17.73 -19.98
CA SER A 711 4.19 16.85 -18.94
C SER A 711 5.25 16.18 -18.06
N GLY A 712 6.47 15.95 -18.58
CA GLY A 712 7.57 15.33 -17.83
C GLY A 712 8.13 16.25 -16.75
N LEU A 713 8.20 17.55 -17.03
CA LEU A 713 8.67 18.61 -16.12
C LEU A 713 7.54 19.28 -15.34
N TYR A 714 6.28 18.87 -15.55
CA TYR A 714 5.11 19.49 -14.91
C TYR A 714 5.26 19.63 -13.39
N GLY A 715 5.71 18.57 -12.72
CA GLY A 715 5.89 18.55 -11.26
C GLY A 715 6.97 19.53 -10.79
N THR A 716 8.16 19.47 -11.37
CA THR A 716 9.30 20.35 -11.06
C THR A 716 8.98 21.82 -11.35
N SER A 717 8.42 22.11 -12.53
CA SER A 717 8.13 23.48 -12.94
C SER A 717 7.04 24.12 -12.07
N ASN A 718 5.98 23.38 -11.73
CA ASN A 718 4.94 23.87 -10.82
C ASN A 718 5.45 24.01 -9.37
N PHE A 719 6.37 23.16 -8.93
CA PHE A 719 6.99 23.30 -7.61
C PHE A 719 7.78 24.61 -7.52
N LEU A 720 8.65 24.86 -8.50
CA LEU A 720 9.45 26.08 -8.59
C LEU A 720 8.58 27.33 -8.78
N GLU A 721 7.53 27.25 -9.61
CA GLU A 721 6.54 28.32 -9.78
C GLU A 721 5.87 28.67 -8.45
N THR A 722 5.34 27.67 -7.73
CA THR A 722 4.59 27.92 -6.49
C THR A 722 5.53 28.43 -5.39
N PHE A 723 6.77 27.93 -5.35
CA PHE A 723 7.82 28.41 -4.47
C PHE A 723 8.17 29.88 -4.75
N LEU A 724 8.44 30.22 -6.01
CA LEU A 724 8.72 31.57 -6.46
C LEU A 724 7.53 32.50 -6.18
N SER A 725 6.31 32.03 -6.42
CA SER A 725 5.07 32.77 -6.17
C SER A 725 4.87 33.10 -4.69
N ALA A 726 5.24 32.19 -3.78
CA ALA A 726 5.22 32.43 -2.35
C ALA A 726 6.33 33.40 -1.93
N GLN A 727 7.52 33.28 -2.52
CA GLN A 727 8.67 34.16 -2.27
C GLN A 727 8.39 35.62 -2.70
N ILE A 728 7.82 35.83 -3.90
CA ILE A 728 7.37 37.15 -4.38
C ILE A 728 6.36 37.77 -3.42
N GLN A 729 5.41 36.96 -2.92
CA GLN A 729 4.37 37.42 -2.01
C GLN A 729 4.94 37.80 -0.63
N ILE A 730 5.91 37.04 -0.13
CA ILE A 730 6.67 37.39 1.08
C ILE A 730 7.37 38.74 0.90
N GLU A 731 8.05 38.97 -0.22
CA GLU A 731 8.76 40.24 -0.47
C GLU A 731 7.81 41.44 -0.50
N GLN A 732 6.68 41.32 -1.19
CA GLN A 732 5.64 42.36 -1.26
C GLN A 732 5.10 42.70 0.14
N MET A 733 4.91 41.68 0.98
CA MET A 733 4.38 41.83 2.34
C MET A 733 5.43 42.31 3.34
N GLN A 734 6.71 41.96 3.15
CA GLN A 734 7.83 42.50 3.93
C GLN A 734 7.99 44.01 3.76
N ARG A 735 7.71 44.55 2.56
CA ARG A 735 7.67 46.02 2.36
C ARG A 735 6.61 46.68 3.25
N CYS A 736 5.46 46.03 3.46
CA CYS A 736 4.43 46.49 4.39
C CYS A 736 4.89 46.41 5.86
N ALA A 737 5.75 45.45 6.21
CA ALA A 737 6.36 45.39 7.54
C ALA A 737 7.37 46.53 7.79
N LYS A 738 7.94 47.15 6.75
CA LYS A 738 8.81 48.34 6.86
C LYS A 738 8.02 49.65 6.90
N ALA A 739 6.90 49.73 6.17
CA ALA A 739 6.06 50.92 6.09
C ALA A 739 5.13 51.11 7.31
N HIS A 740 4.72 52.35 7.57
CA HIS A 740 3.76 52.70 8.65
C HIS A 740 2.29 52.66 8.21
N ARG A 741 2.00 52.52 6.91
CA ARG A 741 0.63 52.39 6.35
C ARG A 741 0.62 51.31 5.26
N SER A 742 -0.29 50.34 5.38
CA SER A 742 -0.48 49.28 4.39
C SER A 742 -1.41 49.74 3.27
N ARG A 743 -1.08 49.43 2.01
CA ARG A 743 -1.94 49.64 0.82
C ARG A 743 -2.52 48.33 0.25
N VAL A 744 -2.16 47.17 0.82
CA VAL A 744 -2.49 45.83 0.29
C VAL A 744 -3.54 45.15 1.18
N PRO A 745 -4.49 44.35 0.64
CA PRO A 745 -5.41 43.52 1.44
C PRO A 745 -4.62 42.44 2.19
N LEU A 746 -4.15 42.77 3.39
CA LEU A 746 -3.24 41.94 4.19
C LEU A 746 -3.85 40.57 4.52
N LYS A 747 -5.14 40.51 4.85
CA LYS A 747 -5.83 39.26 5.25
C LYS A 747 -5.90 38.24 4.11
N GLU A 748 -6.31 38.67 2.92
CA GLU A 748 -6.40 37.82 1.72
C GLU A 748 -5.00 37.39 1.25
N SER A 749 -4.04 38.30 1.29
CA SER A 749 -2.65 38.03 0.93
C SER A 749 -2.01 37.03 1.89
N LEU A 750 -2.25 37.15 3.21
CA LEU A 750 -1.79 36.18 4.20
C LEU A 750 -2.42 34.79 3.98
N ALA A 751 -3.73 34.73 3.74
CA ALA A 751 -4.42 33.47 3.47
C ALA A 751 -3.90 32.79 2.19
N ALA A 752 -3.65 33.56 1.13
CA ALA A 752 -3.05 33.06 -0.10
C ALA A 752 -1.61 32.55 0.11
N LEU A 753 -0.79 33.26 0.88
CA LEU A 753 0.58 32.83 1.20
C LEU A 753 0.59 31.51 2.00
N ILE A 754 -0.27 31.39 3.00
CA ILE A 754 -0.41 30.16 3.79
C ILE A 754 -0.87 29.01 2.88
N THR A 755 -1.82 29.26 1.99
CA THR A 755 -2.31 28.27 1.03
C THR A 755 -1.19 27.77 0.11
N LYS A 756 -0.32 28.66 -0.40
CA LYS A 756 0.85 28.28 -1.22
C LYS A 756 1.84 27.44 -0.42
N CYS A 757 2.12 27.80 0.83
CA CYS A 757 2.99 27.00 1.70
C CYS A 757 2.43 25.59 1.94
N LEU A 758 1.12 25.47 2.17
CA LEU A 758 0.45 24.18 2.33
C LEU A 758 0.48 23.36 1.02
N LYS A 759 0.31 23.98 -0.14
CA LYS A 759 0.48 23.31 -1.45
C LYS A 759 1.88 22.70 -1.56
N LEU A 760 2.94 23.47 -1.33
CA LEU A 760 4.32 22.99 -1.41
C LEU A 760 4.60 21.78 -0.50
N GLN A 761 3.91 21.69 0.64
CA GLN A 761 4.10 20.61 1.60
C GLN A 761 3.28 19.34 1.32
N HIS A 762 2.08 19.50 0.75
CA HIS A 762 1.10 18.42 0.71
C HIS A 762 0.68 17.99 -0.69
N THR A 763 1.02 18.73 -1.76
CA THR A 763 0.65 18.34 -3.14
C THR A 763 1.80 17.77 -3.95
N PHE A 764 3.04 17.84 -3.46
CA PHE A 764 4.23 17.38 -4.17
C PHE A 764 4.82 16.13 -3.52
N SER A 765 5.43 15.28 -4.34
CA SER A 765 6.09 14.02 -3.98
C SER A 765 7.45 13.94 -4.68
N GLY A 766 8.34 13.05 -4.20
CA GLY A 766 9.70 12.93 -4.76
C GLY A 766 10.64 14.09 -4.40
N LEU A 767 10.32 14.83 -3.33
CA LEU A 767 11.15 15.93 -2.82
C LEU A 767 12.40 15.36 -2.13
N SER A 768 13.57 15.97 -2.40
CA SER A 768 14.80 15.65 -1.67
C SER A 768 14.77 16.22 -0.25
N TYR A 769 15.69 15.76 0.62
CA TYR A 769 15.84 16.34 1.96
C TYR A 769 15.94 17.86 1.93
N TRP A 770 16.71 18.38 0.97
CA TRP A 770 16.99 19.79 0.82
C TRP A 770 15.78 20.57 0.26
N ASP A 771 15.01 19.98 -0.67
CA ASP A 771 13.74 20.58 -1.15
C ASP A 771 12.74 20.75 0.00
N ILE A 772 12.62 19.73 0.87
CA ILE A 772 11.75 19.78 2.06
C ILE A 772 12.25 20.83 3.05
N LEU A 773 13.58 20.92 3.27
CA LEU A 773 14.18 21.92 4.14
C LEU A 773 13.87 23.34 3.65
N GLN A 774 14.00 23.59 2.35
CA GLN A 774 13.64 24.88 1.74
C GLN A 774 12.18 25.24 1.93
N VAL A 775 11.25 24.30 1.69
CA VAL A 775 9.81 24.52 1.89
C VAL A 775 9.51 24.82 3.36
N LYS A 776 10.18 24.12 4.28
CA LYS A 776 10.11 24.36 5.72
C LYS A 776 10.62 25.77 6.08
N GLN A 777 11.79 26.19 5.58
CA GLN A 777 12.33 27.55 5.78
C GLN A 777 11.39 28.64 5.24
N LEU A 778 10.81 28.43 4.06
CA LEU A 778 9.83 29.33 3.46
C LEU A 778 8.58 29.48 4.34
N ARG A 779 8.06 28.37 4.88
CA ARG A 779 6.92 28.38 5.80
C ARG A 779 7.23 29.07 7.13
N LEU A 780 8.45 28.90 7.66
CA LEU A 780 8.90 29.60 8.87
C LEU A 780 8.91 31.12 8.65
N ARG A 781 9.48 31.57 7.52
CA ARG A 781 9.48 32.97 7.11
C ARG A 781 8.07 33.52 6.96
N ALA A 782 7.17 32.78 6.30
CA ALA A 782 5.77 33.15 6.16
C ALA A 782 5.05 33.26 7.52
N SER A 783 5.30 32.34 8.44
CA SER A 783 4.70 32.33 9.79
C SER A 783 5.21 33.50 10.65
N ALA A 784 6.50 33.82 10.56
CA ALA A 784 7.09 34.97 11.25
C ALA A 784 6.52 36.29 10.72
N LEU A 785 6.39 36.41 9.40
CA LEU A 785 5.78 37.58 8.75
C LEU A 785 4.30 37.72 9.10
N HIS A 786 3.55 36.61 9.17
CA HIS A 786 2.16 36.58 9.59
C HIS A 786 1.97 37.16 11.01
N LEU A 787 2.78 36.72 11.97
CA LEU A 787 2.75 37.26 13.34
C LEU A 787 3.06 38.76 13.37
N VAL A 788 4.10 39.20 12.66
CA VAL A 788 4.52 40.61 12.62
C VAL A 788 3.42 41.51 12.06
N LEU A 789 2.78 41.10 10.96
CA LEU A 789 1.74 41.90 10.32
C LEU A 789 0.45 41.95 11.16
N VAL A 790 0.02 40.83 11.76
CA VAL A 790 -1.17 40.79 12.62
C VAL A 790 -1.00 41.67 13.87
N VAL A 791 0.19 41.63 14.49
CA VAL A 791 0.48 42.46 15.68
C VAL A 791 0.55 43.95 15.33
N LYS A 792 1.08 44.31 14.15
CA LYS A 792 1.14 45.70 13.67
C LYS A 792 -0.23 46.27 13.29
N ASP A 793 -1.05 45.48 12.62
CA ASP A 793 -2.36 45.88 12.12
C ASP A 793 -3.44 45.90 13.22
N ARG A 794 -3.17 45.24 14.37
CA ARG A 794 -4.09 45.08 15.52
C ARG A 794 -5.45 44.49 15.14
N SER A 795 -5.55 43.85 13.98
CA SER A 795 -6.81 43.44 13.37
C SER A 795 -7.37 42.14 13.94
N GLN A 796 -6.51 41.27 14.51
CA GLN A 796 -6.89 39.96 15.04
C GLN A 796 -6.02 39.54 16.25
N SER A 797 -6.44 38.49 16.95
CA SER A 797 -5.65 37.89 18.04
C SER A 797 -4.31 37.35 17.52
N ALA A 798 -3.22 37.80 18.11
CA ALA A 798 -1.86 37.34 17.78
C ALA A 798 -1.51 35.98 18.38
N LEU A 799 -2.37 35.40 19.23
CA LEU A 799 -2.10 34.13 19.90
C LEU A 799 -1.99 32.96 18.91
N GLY A 800 -2.94 32.84 17.97
CA GLY A 800 -2.93 31.79 16.96
C GLY A 800 -1.70 31.85 16.04
N PRO A 801 -1.40 33.01 15.41
CA PRO A 801 -0.18 33.18 14.62
C PRO A 801 1.11 32.90 15.40
N CYS A 802 1.15 33.26 16.69
CA CYS A 802 2.30 32.99 17.56
C CYS A 802 2.48 31.47 17.81
N GLN A 803 1.40 30.76 18.12
CA GLN A 803 1.44 29.30 18.28
C GLN A 803 1.87 28.60 16.98
N MET A 804 1.34 29.05 15.83
CA MET A 804 1.72 28.54 14.52
C MET A 804 3.20 28.72 14.20
N LEU A 805 3.78 29.87 14.59
CA LEU A 805 5.21 30.13 14.43
C LEU A 805 6.06 29.20 15.31
N LEU A 806 5.71 29.06 16.59
CA LEU A 806 6.44 28.19 17.53
C LEU A 806 6.37 26.72 17.12
N GLN A 807 5.19 26.26 16.70
CA GLN A 807 5.03 24.90 16.19
C GLN A 807 5.88 24.69 14.92
N THR A 808 5.81 25.62 13.96
CA THR A 808 6.62 25.52 12.74
C THR A 808 8.12 25.59 13.03
N ALA A 809 8.55 26.33 14.07
CA ALA A 809 9.94 26.35 14.50
C ALA A 809 10.38 25.00 15.09
N GLY A 810 9.55 24.38 15.94
CA GLY A 810 9.76 23.02 16.45
C GLY A 810 9.87 21.97 15.34
N ASP A 811 8.91 21.97 14.42
CA ASP A 811 8.84 21.04 13.27
C ASP A 811 10.09 21.09 12.37
N ILE A 812 10.81 22.21 12.36
CA ILE A 812 12.02 22.43 11.55
C ILE A 812 13.26 22.05 12.34
N SER A 813 13.33 22.43 13.61
CA SER A 813 14.41 22.03 14.52
C SER A 813 14.51 20.51 14.66
N GLU A 814 13.37 19.81 14.77
CA GLU A 814 13.33 18.34 14.78
C GLU A 814 13.79 17.74 13.45
N TYR A 815 13.33 18.30 12.33
CA TYR A 815 13.70 17.83 10.99
C TYR A 815 15.21 17.97 10.73
N ILE A 816 15.82 19.08 11.14
CA ILE A 816 17.27 19.30 11.03
C ILE A 816 18.04 18.30 11.92
N LYS A 817 17.58 18.10 13.16
CA LYS A 817 18.21 17.17 14.12
C LYS A 817 18.14 15.71 13.66
N ALA A 818 17.04 15.31 13.01
CA ALA A 818 16.87 13.94 12.51
C ALA A 818 17.94 13.60 11.45
N ASN A 819 18.20 14.52 10.51
CA ASN A 819 19.20 14.31 9.46
C ASN A 819 20.64 14.29 10.00
N THR A 820 20.94 15.07 11.05
CA THR A 820 22.28 15.04 11.68
C THR A 820 22.60 13.68 12.29
N LYS A 821 21.58 12.99 12.84
CA LYS A 821 21.73 11.64 13.41
C LYS A 821 21.92 10.56 12.34
N GLU A 822 21.28 10.69 11.18
CA GLU A 822 21.42 9.76 10.06
C GLU A 822 22.81 9.86 9.40
N GLU A 823 23.37 11.06 9.25
CA GLU A 823 24.74 11.28 8.76
C GLU A 823 25.79 10.67 9.71
N GLU A 824 25.61 10.84 11.03
CA GLU A 824 26.49 10.23 12.05
C GLU A 824 26.44 8.68 12.04
N GLN A 825 25.31 8.08 11.65
CA GLN A 825 25.16 6.62 11.54
C GLN A 825 25.75 6.05 10.24
N GLN A 826 25.70 6.79 9.12
CA GLN A 826 26.29 6.34 7.84
C GLN A 826 27.83 6.42 7.83
N LEU A 827 28.43 7.32 8.60
CA LEU A 827 29.89 7.45 8.76
C LEU A 827 30.53 6.32 9.62
N ALA A 828 29.73 5.42 10.20
CA ALA A 828 30.20 4.34 11.07
C ALA A 828 30.44 2.99 10.35
N ILE A 829 30.36 2.93 9.03
CA ILE A 829 30.65 1.72 8.24
C ILE A 829 32.08 1.83 7.65
N PRO A 830 33.04 0.95 8.01
CA PRO A 830 34.35 0.95 7.37
C PRO A 830 34.21 0.38 5.95
N SER A 831 34.41 1.23 4.94
CA SER A 831 34.50 0.82 3.54
C SER A 831 35.79 0.04 3.30
N ILE A 832 35.64 -1.18 2.77
CA ILE A 832 36.73 -2.01 2.29
C ILE A 832 37.23 -1.41 0.98
N ALA A 833 38.52 -1.12 0.91
CA ALA A 833 39.18 -0.60 -0.27
C ALA A 833 39.24 -1.65 -1.39
N THR A 834 38.60 -1.36 -2.51
CA THR A 834 38.95 -1.92 -3.83
C THR A 834 39.26 -0.75 -4.74
N GLY A 835 40.50 -0.70 -5.20
CA GLY A 835 41.01 0.36 -6.05
C GLY A 835 40.36 0.35 -7.43
N ASP A 836 40.01 1.55 -7.89
CA ASP A 836 40.02 2.02 -9.27
C ASP A 836 39.80 3.55 -9.18
N GLU A 837 40.89 4.28 -8.94
CA GLU A 837 40.91 5.73 -8.95
C GLU A 837 41.44 6.20 -10.31
N GLU A 838 40.56 6.67 -11.19
CA GLU A 838 40.80 7.73 -12.19
C GLU A 838 39.59 7.91 -13.10
N GLU A 839 38.51 8.53 -12.60
CA GLU A 839 37.53 9.25 -13.44
C GLU A 839 36.54 10.14 -12.64
N ASP A 840 36.49 10.01 -11.31
CA ASP A 840 35.41 10.59 -10.49
C ASP A 840 35.74 11.95 -9.83
N LYS A 841 36.56 12.79 -10.49
CA LYS A 841 36.99 14.11 -9.95
C LYS A 841 36.09 15.29 -10.32
N SER A 842 35.07 15.11 -11.17
CA SER A 842 34.15 16.20 -11.57
C SER A 842 32.79 16.17 -10.85
N ILE A 843 32.43 15.08 -10.16
CA ILE A 843 31.10 14.93 -9.52
C ILE A 843 31.12 15.31 -8.03
N LYS A 844 32.29 15.36 -7.38
CA LYS A 844 32.42 15.64 -5.93
C LYS A 844 32.41 17.13 -5.53
N ALA A 845 32.21 18.05 -6.47
CA ALA A 845 32.23 19.49 -6.20
C ALA A 845 30.84 20.12 -5.92
N SER A 846 29.75 19.33 -5.90
CA SER A 846 28.36 19.85 -5.75
C SER A 846 27.61 19.37 -4.50
N THR A 847 28.26 18.69 -3.57
CA THR A 847 27.72 18.51 -2.21
C THR A 847 27.87 19.82 -1.43
N ASN A 848 27.04 20.82 -1.78
CA ASN A 848 26.87 22.02 -0.98
C ASN A 848 26.43 21.60 0.43
N ASN A 849 27.26 21.90 1.43
CA ASN A 849 26.95 21.80 2.86
C ASN A 849 25.49 22.19 3.13
N ALA A 850 24.65 21.21 3.47
CA ALA A 850 23.21 21.37 3.65
C ALA A 850 22.86 22.05 4.98
N GLN A 851 23.36 23.27 5.19
CA GLN A 851 23.02 24.07 6.37
C GLN A 851 21.81 24.99 6.11
N PRO A 852 20.91 25.17 7.09
CA PRO A 852 19.83 26.14 7.01
C PRO A 852 20.38 27.57 6.84
N ASP A 853 19.60 28.40 6.17
CA ASP A 853 19.97 29.80 5.88
C ASP A 853 20.18 30.62 7.17
N CYS A 854 20.89 31.75 7.04
CA CYS A 854 21.25 32.57 8.19
C CYS A 854 20.01 33.09 8.95
N PHE A 855 18.93 33.44 8.24
CA PHE A 855 17.69 33.91 8.85
C PHE A 855 17.04 32.81 9.70
N THR A 856 16.93 31.58 9.19
CA THR A 856 16.34 30.47 9.95
C THR A 856 17.15 30.15 11.19
N ARG A 857 18.49 30.09 11.09
CA ARG A 857 19.37 29.85 12.26
C ARG A 857 19.22 30.92 13.34
N GLN A 858 19.23 32.19 12.95
CA GLN A 858 19.05 33.30 13.88
C GLN A 858 17.66 33.30 14.52
N LEU A 859 16.63 33.02 13.73
CA LEU A 859 15.25 32.97 14.23
C LEU A 859 15.05 31.80 15.22
N LEU A 860 15.52 30.60 14.91
CA LEU A 860 15.43 29.44 15.80
C LEU A 860 16.19 29.70 17.11
N SER A 861 17.42 30.21 17.04
CA SER A 861 18.22 30.57 18.23
C SER A 861 17.52 31.62 19.10
N LYS A 862 16.91 32.64 18.48
CA LYS A 862 16.14 33.66 19.19
C LYS A 862 14.86 33.12 19.83
N LEU A 863 14.17 32.19 19.17
CA LEU A 863 12.95 31.57 19.71
C LEU A 863 13.27 30.63 20.89
N ASP A 864 14.33 29.84 20.78
CA ASP A 864 14.80 28.93 21.84
C ASP A 864 15.24 29.69 23.10
N ALA A 865 15.77 30.92 22.94
CA ALA A 865 16.17 31.76 24.07
C ALA A 865 15.00 32.38 24.87
N ILE A 866 13.75 32.28 24.37
CA ILE A 866 12.58 32.89 25.02
C ILE A 866 11.93 31.90 25.99
N THR A 867 12.05 32.17 27.30
CA THR A 867 11.48 31.33 28.36
C THR A 867 9.96 31.45 28.55
N ASP A 868 9.34 32.58 28.15
CA ASP A 868 7.88 32.81 28.15
C ASP A 868 7.46 33.45 26.81
N PRO A 869 6.97 32.66 25.84
CA PRO A 869 6.73 33.12 24.47
C PRO A 869 5.38 33.82 24.32
N ARG A 870 5.18 34.92 25.05
CA ARG A 870 4.02 35.79 24.84
C ARG A 870 4.09 36.45 23.45
N PRO A 871 2.98 36.58 22.71
CA PRO A 871 2.99 37.13 21.34
C PRO A 871 3.70 38.47 21.20
N GLY A 872 3.54 39.36 22.19
CA GLY A 872 4.22 40.67 22.19
C GLY A 872 5.73 40.61 22.39
N ARG A 873 6.25 39.64 23.16
CA ARG A 873 7.69 39.46 23.39
C ARG A 873 8.34 38.82 22.17
N VAL A 874 7.72 37.76 21.65
CA VAL A 874 8.15 37.09 20.40
C VAL A 874 8.19 38.10 19.25
N PHE A 875 7.14 38.92 19.10
CA PHE A 875 7.09 39.99 18.11
C PHE A 875 8.30 40.93 18.17
N ARG A 876 8.66 41.45 19.37
CA ARG A 876 9.77 42.41 19.52
C ARG A 876 11.12 41.81 19.12
N GLU A 877 11.35 40.55 19.45
CA GLU A 877 12.61 39.87 19.15
C GLU A 877 12.77 39.52 17.65
N ILE A 878 11.68 39.14 16.98
CA ILE A 878 11.72 38.72 15.57
C ILE A 878 11.54 39.88 14.58
N LEU A 879 10.93 41.00 15.01
CA LEU A 879 10.68 42.16 14.14
C LEU A 879 11.92 42.64 13.36
N PRO A 880 13.10 42.87 13.99
CA PRO A 880 14.29 43.32 13.24
C PRO A 880 14.79 42.28 12.23
N LEU A 881 14.60 40.98 12.52
CA LEU A 881 14.98 39.89 11.62
C LEU A 881 14.05 39.83 10.42
N VAL A 882 12.72 39.92 10.64
CA VAL A 882 11.71 39.84 9.58
C VAL A 882 11.77 41.06 8.65
N GLN A 883 12.08 42.25 9.18
CA GLN A 883 12.22 43.46 8.37
C GLN A 883 13.43 43.39 7.43
N ASN A 884 14.53 42.76 7.84
CA ASN A 884 15.77 42.71 7.06
C ASN A 884 16.06 41.32 6.46
N ALA A 885 15.03 40.47 6.36
CA ALA A 885 15.20 39.12 5.85
C ALA A 885 15.59 39.11 4.35
N PRO A 886 16.71 38.46 3.96
CA PRO A 886 17.08 38.31 2.57
C PRO A 886 16.13 37.34 1.85
N PRO A 887 16.01 37.40 0.51
CA PRO A 887 15.25 36.41 -0.24
C PRO A 887 15.80 35.00 -0.03
N LEU A 888 14.94 33.98 -0.08
CA LEU A 888 15.37 32.59 0.00
C LEU A 888 15.83 32.18 -1.40
N ALA A 889 17.00 31.54 -1.50
CA ALA A 889 17.48 30.97 -2.76
C ALA A 889 16.47 29.94 -3.28
N LEU A 890 16.26 29.88 -4.59
CA LEU A 890 15.36 28.89 -5.16
C LEU A 890 15.95 27.47 -5.04
N PRO A 891 15.09 26.44 -5.07
CA PRO A 891 15.56 25.08 -5.18
C PRO A 891 16.20 24.78 -6.55
N PRO A 892 17.23 23.92 -6.64
CA PRO A 892 17.72 23.45 -7.92
C PRO A 892 16.64 22.59 -8.58
N ALA A 893 16.71 22.47 -9.91
CA ALA A 893 15.79 21.61 -10.64
C ALA A 893 15.97 20.14 -10.22
N ASN A 894 14.89 19.54 -9.73
CA ASN A 894 14.83 18.11 -9.39
C ASN A 894 13.74 17.45 -10.26
N GLU A 895 14.15 16.57 -11.17
CA GLU A 895 13.28 15.88 -12.13
C GLU A 895 12.39 14.80 -11.49
N LYS A 896 12.70 14.38 -10.26
CA LYS A 896 11.92 13.37 -9.53
C LYS A 896 10.64 13.96 -8.92
N ILE A 897 10.49 15.28 -8.88
CA ILE A 897 9.35 15.93 -8.27
C ILE A 897 8.09 15.68 -9.12
N ARG A 898 7.09 15.07 -8.50
CA ARG A 898 5.76 14.86 -9.09
C ARG A 898 4.70 15.61 -8.29
N ARG A 899 3.68 16.11 -8.97
CA ARG A 899 2.55 16.83 -8.36
C ARG A 899 1.30 15.97 -8.41
N CYS A 900 0.59 15.91 -7.29
CA CYS A 900 -0.74 15.32 -7.21
C CYS A 900 -1.74 16.26 -7.90
N MET A 901 -2.42 15.76 -8.93
CA MET A 901 -3.44 16.48 -9.69
C MET A 901 -4.67 15.59 -9.84
N ALA A 902 -5.85 16.22 -9.94
CA ALA A 902 -7.04 15.53 -10.36
C ALA A 902 -7.64 16.13 -11.63
N SER A 903 -8.23 15.28 -12.46
CA SER A 903 -9.02 15.63 -13.63
C SER A 903 -10.41 15.02 -13.48
N ILE A 904 -11.45 15.86 -13.50
CA ILE A 904 -12.84 15.41 -13.42
C ILE A 904 -13.29 15.05 -14.84
N ILE A 905 -13.63 13.78 -15.05
CA ILE A 905 -14.12 13.24 -16.32
C ILE A 905 -15.64 13.37 -16.37
N GLU A 906 -16.31 12.95 -15.29
CA GLU A 906 -17.76 13.07 -15.11
C GLU A 906 -18.08 13.79 -13.80
N PRO A 907 -18.98 14.78 -13.81
CA PRO A 907 -19.77 15.27 -14.95
C PRO A 907 -18.94 16.09 -15.95
N CYS A 908 -19.12 15.82 -17.25
CA CYS A 908 -18.31 16.44 -18.31
C CYS A 908 -18.60 17.94 -18.41
N PRO A 909 -17.60 18.84 -18.28
CA PRO A 909 -17.83 20.29 -18.28
C PRO A 909 -18.52 20.85 -19.52
N LEU A 910 -18.39 20.19 -20.68
CA LEU A 910 -19.07 20.59 -21.92
C LEU A 910 -20.55 20.16 -21.97
N GLN A 911 -20.86 18.92 -21.58
CA GLN A 911 -22.24 18.38 -21.64
C GLN A 911 -23.12 18.86 -20.47
N SER A 912 -22.51 19.29 -19.36
CA SER A 912 -23.23 19.68 -18.14
C SER A 912 -23.96 21.03 -18.25
N GLN A 913 -23.69 21.81 -19.30
CA GLN A 913 -24.32 23.12 -19.50
C GLN A 913 -25.76 23.00 -20.03
N ASP A 914 -26.06 21.94 -20.78
CA ASP A 914 -27.37 21.76 -21.42
C ASP A 914 -28.29 20.81 -20.64
N ASN A 915 -27.73 19.87 -19.88
CA ASN A 915 -28.50 18.86 -19.15
C ASN A 915 -28.86 19.31 -17.73
N VAL A 916 -30.12 19.69 -17.52
CA VAL A 916 -30.67 20.06 -16.20
C VAL A 916 -31.06 18.82 -15.38
N ILE A 917 -30.42 18.65 -14.22
CA ILE A 917 -30.83 17.63 -13.23
C ILE A 917 -32.02 18.16 -12.45
N LYS A 918 -33.22 17.62 -12.75
CA LYS A 918 -34.48 17.98 -12.08
C LYS A 918 -34.79 16.97 -10.99
N VAL A 919 -35.00 17.46 -9.77
CA VAL A 919 -35.40 16.64 -8.63
C VAL A 919 -36.51 17.33 -7.85
N THR A 920 -37.35 16.56 -7.15
CA THR A 920 -38.26 17.15 -6.18
C THR A 920 -37.47 17.72 -5.00
N ALA A 921 -37.75 18.96 -4.61
CA ALA A 921 -37.07 19.63 -3.52
C ALA A 921 -37.17 18.82 -2.22
N GLY A 922 -36.06 18.77 -1.48
CA GLY A 922 -35.93 17.93 -0.28
C GLY A 922 -35.64 16.45 -0.56
N LEU A 923 -35.74 15.97 -1.81
CA LEU A 923 -35.23 14.66 -2.21
C LEU A 923 -33.78 14.76 -2.68
N ILE A 924 -33.13 13.61 -2.80
CA ILE A 924 -31.74 13.47 -3.20
C ILE A 924 -31.67 13.15 -4.69
N ALA A 925 -30.84 13.88 -5.42
CA ALA A 925 -30.39 13.53 -6.76
C ALA A 925 -29.01 12.87 -6.66
N ALA A 926 -28.89 11.67 -7.22
CA ALA A 926 -27.62 10.96 -7.37
C ALA A 926 -26.96 11.41 -8.68
N VAL A 927 -25.73 11.94 -8.58
CA VAL A 927 -24.92 12.37 -9.72
C VAL A 927 -23.66 11.51 -9.79
N PRO A 928 -23.41 10.79 -10.89
CA PRO A 928 -22.17 10.05 -11.07
C PRO A 928 -20.98 11.01 -11.10
N PHE A 929 -19.90 10.63 -10.43
CA PHE A 929 -18.67 11.40 -10.36
C PHE A 929 -17.48 10.49 -10.61
N VAL A 930 -16.75 10.79 -11.69
CA VAL A 930 -15.55 10.05 -12.09
C VAL A 930 -14.41 11.04 -12.24
N ALA A 931 -13.34 10.82 -11.49
CA ALA A 931 -12.13 11.63 -11.57
C ALA A 931 -10.89 10.74 -11.65
N GLU A 932 -9.95 11.11 -12.51
CA GLU A 932 -8.60 10.55 -12.53
C GLU A 932 -7.69 11.40 -11.66
N ILE A 933 -6.92 10.75 -10.80
CA ILE A 933 -6.01 11.39 -9.86
C ILE A 933 -4.61 10.86 -10.16
N ASP A 934 -3.73 11.76 -10.57
CA ASP A 934 -2.34 11.48 -10.85
C ASP A 934 -1.50 11.65 -9.59
N ASN A 935 -0.54 10.76 -9.37
CA ASN A 935 0.44 10.83 -8.27
C ASN A 935 -0.18 10.95 -6.86
N LEU A 936 -1.21 10.17 -6.56
CA LEU A 936 -1.86 10.15 -5.25
C LEU A 936 -1.12 9.25 -4.26
N GLN A 937 -0.67 9.80 -3.14
CA GLN A 937 -0.04 9.03 -2.06
C GLN A 937 -1.08 8.29 -1.20
N GLU A 938 -0.69 7.16 -0.61
CA GLU A 938 -1.56 6.37 0.28
C GLU A 938 -2.04 7.19 1.49
N SER A 939 -1.16 8.00 2.09
CA SER A 939 -1.50 8.91 3.18
C SER A 939 -2.56 9.94 2.78
N GLN A 940 -2.51 10.43 1.53
CA GLN A 940 -3.42 11.44 1.00
C GLN A 940 -4.82 10.90 0.68
N LYS A 941 -4.98 9.58 0.49
CA LYS A 941 -6.30 8.97 0.23
C LYS A 941 -7.29 9.27 1.35
N ALA A 942 -6.84 9.18 2.61
CA ALA A 942 -7.64 9.49 3.80
C ALA A 942 -8.05 10.96 3.89
N ASP A 943 -7.24 11.86 3.33
CA ASP A 943 -7.43 13.31 3.37
C ASP A 943 -8.23 13.85 2.18
N MET A 944 -8.57 13.01 1.20
CA MET A 944 -9.33 13.41 0.02
C MET A 944 -10.75 13.86 0.39
N ARG A 945 -11.21 14.95 -0.19
CA ARG A 945 -12.55 15.51 0.01
C ARG A 945 -13.17 15.96 -1.31
N ILE A 946 -14.48 15.79 -1.42
CA ILE A 946 -15.29 16.36 -2.50
C ILE A 946 -16.05 17.55 -1.94
N LYS A 947 -15.74 18.73 -2.44
CA LYS A 947 -16.36 19.99 -2.06
C LYS A 947 -17.48 20.32 -3.04
N ILE A 948 -18.67 20.54 -2.52
CA ILE A 948 -19.87 20.90 -3.27
C ILE A 948 -20.27 22.30 -2.82
N LYS A 949 -20.36 23.24 -3.75
CA LYS A 949 -20.73 24.63 -3.48
C LYS A 949 -22.00 24.97 -4.24
N TYR A 950 -23.02 25.35 -3.48
CA TYR A 950 -24.32 25.75 -3.98
C TYR A 950 -24.34 27.25 -4.34
N PRO A 951 -25.32 27.71 -5.15
CA PRO A 951 -25.47 29.12 -5.54
C PRO A 951 -25.68 30.08 -4.36
N ASP A 952 -26.27 29.61 -3.26
CA ASP A 952 -26.47 30.36 -2.02
C ASP A 952 -25.20 30.48 -1.15
N GLN A 953 -24.06 30.03 -1.69
CA GLN A 953 -22.77 29.92 -1.03
C GLN A 953 -22.67 28.90 0.11
N HIS A 954 -23.70 28.08 0.34
CA HIS A 954 -23.54 26.93 1.22
C HIS A 954 -22.58 25.92 0.60
N MET A 955 -21.66 25.42 1.42
CA MET A 955 -20.63 24.47 1.02
C MET A 955 -20.76 23.19 1.84
N HIS A 956 -20.77 22.06 1.14
CA HIS A 956 -20.77 20.73 1.74
C HIS A 956 -19.49 20.01 1.35
N THR A 957 -18.83 19.41 2.33
CA THR A 957 -17.63 18.60 2.11
C THR A 957 -17.96 17.14 2.39
N VAL A 958 -17.73 16.28 1.40
CA VAL A 958 -18.01 14.84 1.45
C VAL A 958 -16.69 14.07 1.45
N VAL A 959 -16.62 13.00 2.24
CA VAL A 959 -15.48 12.07 2.25
C VAL A 959 -15.81 10.92 1.29
N PRO A 960 -15.01 10.69 0.23
CA PRO A 960 -15.19 9.53 -0.65
C PRO A 960 -14.91 8.24 0.12
N LYS A 961 -15.57 7.13 -0.25
CA LYS A 961 -15.29 5.84 0.38
C LYS A 961 -13.95 5.31 -0.12
N MET A 962 -13.22 4.59 0.74
CA MET A 962 -11.94 3.99 0.36
C MET A 962 -12.07 2.95 -0.76
N THR A 963 -13.24 2.30 -0.87
CA THR A 963 -13.57 1.32 -1.91
C THR A 963 -13.74 1.92 -3.30
N ASP A 964 -14.00 3.22 -3.37
CA ASP A 964 -14.32 3.94 -4.61
C ASP A 964 -13.04 4.36 -5.37
N PHE A 965 -11.88 4.23 -4.72
CA PHE A 965 -10.56 4.42 -5.32
C PHE A 965 -10.11 3.13 -5.99
N LYS A 966 -10.10 3.13 -7.33
CA LYS A 966 -9.67 1.99 -8.15
C LYS A 966 -8.34 2.33 -8.84
N PRO A 967 -7.31 1.46 -8.75
CA PRO A 967 -6.08 1.69 -9.50
C PRO A 967 -6.37 1.61 -11.01
N ILE A 968 -5.67 2.43 -11.81
CA ILE A 968 -5.80 2.38 -13.27
C ILE A 968 -5.03 1.17 -13.78
N MET A 969 -5.71 0.26 -14.47
CA MET A 969 -5.10 -0.96 -15.00
C MET A 969 -4.45 -0.70 -16.36
N THR A 970 -3.23 -1.22 -16.55
CA THR A 970 -2.48 -1.21 -17.80
C THR A 970 -2.13 -2.63 -18.23
N GLU A 971 -1.59 -2.81 -19.45
CA GLU A 971 -1.10 -4.11 -19.93
C GLU A 971 -0.01 -4.72 -19.02
N GLN A 972 0.69 -3.89 -18.24
CA GLN A 972 1.74 -4.32 -17.31
C GLN A 972 1.23 -4.52 -15.87
N GLY A 973 -0.08 -4.33 -15.63
CA GLY A 973 -0.71 -4.42 -14.32
C GLY A 973 -1.20 -3.07 -13.79
N GLU A 974 -1.40 -3.00 -12.47
CA GLU A 974 -1.86 -1.80 -11.77
C GLU A 974 -0.84 -0.66 -11.92
N HIS A 975 -1.30 0.53 -12.30
CA HIS A 975 -0.46 1.72 -12.31
C HIS A 975 -0.14 2.14 -10.87
N GLU A 976 1.14 2.32 -10.55
CA GLU A 976 1.62 2.49 -9.17
C GLU A 976 1.06 3.74 -8.46
N THR A 977 0.84 4.83 -9.20
CA THR A 977 0.53 6.14 -8.60
C THR A 977 -0.77 6.80 -9.09
N ASN A 978 -1.40 6.26 -10.12
CA ASN A 978 -2.58 6.87 -10.75
C ASN A 978 -3.82 6.08 -10.38
N VAL A 979 -4.81 6.79 -9.87
CA VAL A 979 -6.01 6.20 -9.28
C VAL A 979 -7.22 6.86 -9.90
N ARG A 980 -8.23 6.07 -10.23
CA ARG A 980 -9.54 6.55 -10.65
C ARG A 980 -10.49 6.50 -9.48
N LEU A 981 -11.10 7.63 -9.16
CA LEU A 981 -12.16 7.76 -8.16
C LEU A 981 -13.51 7.67 -8.87
N ARG A 982 -14.27 6.61 -8.58
CA ARG A 982 -15.63 6.39 -9.09
C ARG A 982 -16.61 6.41 -7.92
N THR A 983 -17.35 7.50 -7.75
CA THR A 983 -18.32 7.66 -6.65
C THR A 983 -19.60 8.31 -7.12
N THR A 984 -20.65 8.23 -6.31
CA THR A 984 -21.91 8.96 -6.54
C THR A 984 -21.98 10.13 -5.56
N ILE A 985 -22.18 11.33 -6.10
CA ILE A 985 -22.40 12.55 -5.34
C ILE A 985 -23.91 12.72 -5.11
N LEU A 986 -24.28 13.01 -3.87
CA LEU A 986 -25.67 13.21 -3.47
C LEU A 986 -25.93 14.72 -3.36
N LEU A 987 -26.80 15.24 -4.24
CA LEU A 987 -27.24 16.63 -4.22
C LEU A 987 -28.66 16.71 -3.66
N SER A 988 -28.90 17.64 -2.74
CA SER A 988 -30.24 17.92 -2.24
C SER A 988 -30.32 19.36 -1.78
N HIS A 989 -31.44 20.02 -2.09
CA HIS A 989 -31.68 21.40 -1.70
C HIS A 989 -33.19 21.69 -1.60
N SER A 990 -33.52 22.79 -0.90
CA SER A 990 -34.85 23.40 -0.94
C SER A 990 -35.20 23.93 -2.33
N VAL A 991 -36.49 24.23 -2.55
CA VAL A 991 -37.05 24.63 -3.85
C VAL A 991 -36.32 25.83 -4.45
N TRP A 992 -35.96 25.76 -5.73
CA TRP A 992 -35.44 26.87 -6.52
C TRP A 992 -36.43 27.29 -7.62
N THR A 993 -36.44 28.59 -7.92
CA THR A 993 -37.22 29.16 -9.01
C THR A 993 -36.68 28.71 -10.37
N GLU A 994 -35.36 28.80 -10.55
CA GLU A 994 -34.64 28.45 -11.78
C GLU A 994 -33.59 27.35 -11.57
N ALA A 995 -33.12 26.76 -12.66
CA ALA A 995 -31.98 25.84 -12.63
C ALA A 995 -30.70 26.66 -12.45
N SER A 996 -29.80 26.23 -11.57
CA SER A 996 -28.57 26.96 -11.29
C SER A 996 -27.37 26.02 -11.17
N LEU A 997 -26.18 26.59 -11.30
CA LEU A 997 -24.93 25.84 -11.36
C LEU A 997 -24.43 25.51 -9.95
N VAL A 998 -24.26 24.22 -9.69
CA VAL A 998 -23.59 23.68 -8.51
C VAL A 998 -22.14 23.37 -8.88
N GLU A 999 -21.19 23.91 -8.12
CA GLU A 999 -19.75 23.69 -8.33
C GLU A 999 -19.28 22.49 -7.49
N ILE A 1000 -18.66 21.51 -8.15
CA ILE A 1000 -18.12 20.30 -7.53
C ILE A 1000 -16.61 20.30 -7.73
N GLN A 1001 -15.83 20.13 -6.67
CA GLN A 1001 -14.37 20.21 -6.71
C GLN A 1001 -13.71 19.14 -5.84
N LEU A 1002 -12.60 18.57 -6.31
CA LEU A 1002 -11.77 17.66 -5.53
C LEU A 1002 -10.68 18.43 -4.76
N CYS A 1003 -10.55 18.15 -3.46
CA CYS A 1003 -9.63 18.83 -2.57
C CYS A 1003 -8.91 17.87 -1.61
N LEU A 1004 -7.74 18.25 -1.10
CA LEU A 1004 -7.08 17.62 0.05
C LEU A 1004 -7.36 18.41 1.34
N ALA A 1005 -7.85 17.74 2.37
CA ALA A 1005 -8.04 18.31 3.70
C ALA A 1005 -6.78 18.18 4.55
N VAL A 1006 -5.96 19.23 4.55
CA VAL A 1006 -4.70 19.26 5.32
C VAL A 1006 -4.93 19.65 6.78
N ARG A 1007 -5.85 20.58 7.03
CA ARG A 1007 -6.25 21.05 8.37
C ARG A 1007 -7.73 21.36 8.41
N PRO A 1008 -8.38 21.35 9.59
CA PRO A 1008 -9.75 21.83 9.73
C PRO A 1008 -9.89 23.25 9.16
N GLY A 1009 -10.71 23.40 8.12
CA GLY A 1009 -10.94 24.69 7.44
C GLY A 1009 -9.88 25.11 6.40
N SER A 1010 -8.88 24.27 6.10
CA SER A 1010 -7.90 24.50 5.02
C SER A 1010 -7.90 23.34 4.03
N GLU A 1011 -8.63 23.53 2.93
CA GLU A 1011 -8.75 22.56 1.84
C GLU A 1011 -7.92 23.01 0.64
N LEU A 1012 -7.10 22.12 0.08
CA LEU A 1012 -6.28 22.38 -1.10
C LEU A 1012 -6.96 21.81 -2.34
N ALA A 1013 -7.42 22.69 -3.23
CA ALA A 1013 -7.98 22.30 -4.52
C ALA A 1013 -6.95 21.59 -5.40
N LEU A 1014 -7.31 20.40 -5.91
CA LEU A 1014 -6.49 19.61 -6.82
C LEU A 1014 -6.86 19.83 -8.30
N CYS A 1015 -8.07 20.30 -8.57
CA CYS A 1015 -8.61 20.47 -9.93
C CYS A 1015 -9.45 21.75 -10.05
N LYS A 1016 -9.79 22.12 -11.29
CA LYS A 1016 -10.83 23.12 -11.55
C LYS A 1016 -12.21 22.54 -11.16
N PRO A 1017 -13.15 23.36 -10.66
CA PRO A 1017 -14.47 22.86 -10.31
C PRO A 1017 -15.26 22.45 -11.55
N ALA A 1018 -15.91 21.29 -11.51
CA ALA A 1018 -16.94 20.89 -12.46
C ALA A 1018 -18.25 21.59 -12.10
N LYS A 1019 -19.02 21.98 -13.11
CA LYS A 1019 -20.28 22.72 -12.92
C LYS A 1019 -21.44 21.87 -13.41
N VAL A 1020 -22.45 21.70 -12.57
CA VAL A 1020 -23.65 20.90 -12.87
C VAL A 1020 -24.89 21.76 -12.76
N LEU A 1021 -25.77 21.71 -13.75
CA LEU A 1021 -27.02 22.45 -13.75
C LEU A 1021 -28.08 21.68 -12.95
N PHE A 1022 -28.48 22.22 -11.78
CA PHE A 1022 -29.36 21.55 -10.81
C PHE A 1022 -30.65 22.35 -10.58
N ALA A 1023 -31.80 21.66 -10.50
CA ALA A 1023 -33.12 22.27 -10.37
C ALA A 1023 -34.03 21.50 -9.38
N PRO A 1024 -34.01 21.84 -8.08
CA PRO A 1024 -34.94 21.33 -7.08
C PRO A 1024 -36.32 21.98 -7.26
N LYS A 1025 -37.30 21.24 -7.76
CA LYS A 1025 -38.66 21.71 -8.05
C LYS A 1025 -39.64 21.34 -6.94
N PRO A 1026 -40.68 22.15 -6.68
CA PRO A 1026 -41.68 21.81 -5.68
C PRO A 1026 -42.41 20.52 -6.06
N VAL A 1027 -42.88 19.77 -5.07
CA VAL A 1027 -43.79 18.64 -5.30
C VAL A 1027 -45.00 19.18 -6.06
N ARG A 1028 -45.22 18.70 -7.29
CA ARG A 1028 -46.49 18.94 -7.98
C ARG A 1028 -47.56 18.20 -7.18
N ARG A 1029 -48.26 18.91 -6.28
CA ARG A 1029 -49.52 18.42 -5.74
C ARG A 1029 -50.46 18.30 -6.94
N GLY A 1030 -50.74 17.06 -7.34
CA GLY A 1030 -51.80 16.79 -8.30
C GLY A 1030 -53.10 17.37 -7.78
N ILE A 1031 -53.82 18.02 -8.70
CA ILE A 1031 -55.27 18.24 -8.62
C ILE A 1031 -55.95 16.88 -8.54
#